data_AF-A0A067C381-F1
#
_entry.id   AF-A0A067C381-F1
#
_cell.length_a   1.000
_cell.length_b   1.000
_cell.length_c   1.000
_cell.angle_alpha   90.00
_cell.angle_beta   90.00
_cell.angle_gamma   90.00
#
_symmetry.space_group_name_H-M   'P 1'
#
loop_
_entity.id
_entity.type
_entity.pdbx_description
1 polymer ?
#
loop_
_entity_poly.entity_id
_entity_poly.type
_entity_poly.pdbx_seq_one_letter_code
_entity_poly.pdbx_strand_id
1 'polypeptide(L)'
;MAIGAYYLVLLSRSFANDLWWPSFNTTGYQLFLVDAINHALEQRLSGVVDLTQLVMPKSYSATQLPVPHPTRARALLLTELTSIEYAILNIRNMSADQSMTLPTLFCYVDFGQRWELAHTVARQARCKERYRFNGAIYLDAIVRNVQWGRLMDAYSDDLNEAVFAAVNASGTDGHEWFTATAAASLSLVDEATHWRSFGVTRFELQWQNIAFTGLQSTMTVVNALGIATTIELQRPTYAQGSWTSNIFNVFFMNEIFFAATCDQSLVRHSTNYIMETQCIYSATPGFEGFLGLSDSRGRFVKQTGLVRDAIGPFLSVDLFVLPPPTALLDAIASFQRVLYQAVQANATAARDYEQLPALSAQPLPAAWDVDEYLYYGGNPMCLNGIGRSYVQSAFTFGDACSQPSSATMVAQPSAILFALSLSGPSVSPMAICISVVSASIDCIRHVTRAIDLTTSQNLINETLSSALTAVISDMQVSLMQFASDRNGSEWTLLTAPILHDTNPLGWVYAYEWATGIREVVSFEGDNGTLVLISDAYQSTGTQDPNTAPLSQASTIVFYMLLYSSVVLVAIAVACTVLAVRTRLAFAGQNLFVFHRVAASTWLGRPLMFLRGACALLLLSTAPVTLTQTNGVSALVSSGRPFYEAIVLAGEANWITYVVYECQLVLHPDGSMGAAAVVWCIYSLLDVLAPVTVATTLERNCSSTDYFYSLRCTNGSISIGSLQRLYVLLGIQVACLLIAICWRHHRTRVDSRRPITVLFSGVANALLHHELDDIGYVLTGLMPLQHGRVFFDVKLWVAVHVAQAPVASTTVAAEPVRLPSLPWHGRLVAVAGFVYVLAAVSSSYSYLQIAKSTLVNDLIWPGFNLSSTHVFLTTCFWGRIAMNQTNGDFKLTDPANNRIGSTDASITSSPTHFGARMHTQL
;
A
#
# COMPACT_ATOMS: atom_id res chain seq x y z
N MET A 1 30.09 -28.17 8.90
CA MET A 1 29.89 -27.99 7.44
C MET A 1 28.44 -28.11 7.04
N ALA A 2 27.77 -29.25 7.29
CA ALA A 2 26.33 -29.40 7.02
C ALA A 2 25.47 -28.28 7.66
N ILE A 3 25.76 -27.91 8.91
CA ILE A 3 25.09 -26.79 9.60
C ILE A 3 25.29 -25.45 8.88
N GLY A 4 26.51 -25.15 8.42
CA GLY A 4 26.80 -23.91 7.69
C GLY A 4 26.18 -23.88 6.29
N ALA A 5 26.03 -25.03 5.65
CA ALA A 5 25.28 -25.16 4.39
C ALA A 5 23.77 -24.98 4.62
N TYR A 6 23.25 -25.53 5.72
CA TYR A 6 21.86 -25.33 6.12
C TYR A 6 21.55 -23.86 6.47
N TYR A 7 22.47 -23.16 7.12
CA TYR A 7 22.37 -21.72 7.33
C TYR A 7 22.20 -20.95 6.01
N LEU A 8 22.95 -21.31 4.96
CA LEU A 8 22.79 -20.67 3.65
C LEU A 8 21.39 -20.91 3.06
N VAL A 9 20.75 -22.04 3.34
CA VAL A 9 19.36 -22.30 2.92
C VAL A 9 18.38 -21.40 3.68
N LEU A 10 18.59 -21.17 4.98
CA LEU A 10 17.77 -20.23 5.75
C LEU A 10 17.96 -18.78 5.27
N LEU A 11 19.21 -18.42 4.98
CA LEU A 11 19.58 -17.10 4.49
C LEU A 11 19.01 -16.83 3.10
N SER A 12 19.10 -17.79 2.16
CA SER A 12 18.62 -17.60 0.78
C SER A 12 17.13 -17.32 0.71
N ARG A 13 16.33 -17.90 1.61
CA ARG A 13 14.88 -17.65 1.69
C ARG A 13 14.54 -16.21 2.08
N SER A 14 15.36 -15.62 2.96
CA SER A 14 15.13 -14.28 3.50
C SER A 14 15.78 -13.21 2.63
N PHE A 15 17.01 -13.44 2.15
CA PHE A 15 17.81 -12.50 1.35
C PHE A 15 17.45 -12.52 -0.14
N ALA A 16 16.40 -13.25 -0.53
CA ALA A 16 15.82 -13.16 -1.86
C ALA A 16 15.20 -11.78 -2.15
N ASN A 17 14.97 -10.97 -1.12
CA ASN A 17 14.48 -9.60 -1.19
C ASN A 17 15.15 -8.73 -0.11
N ASP A 18 15.11 -7.41 -0.29
CA ASP A 18 15.72 -6.45 0.65
C ASP A 18 14.87 -6.15 1.90
N LEU A 19 13.65 -6.71 1.98
CA LEU A 19 12.83 -6.68 3.21
C LEU A 19 13.32 -7.72 4.22
N TRP A 20 14.15 -8.67 3.79
CA TRP A 20 14.54 -9.88 4.51
C TRP A 20 13.35 -10.73 4.97
N TRP A 21 12.23 -10.63 4.26
CA TRP A 21 11.01 -11.37 4.55
C TRP A 21 11.08 -12.74 3.85
N PRO A 22 11.10 -13.86 4.60
CA PRO A 22 11.16 -15.19 4.01
C PRO A 22 10.07 -15.44 2.96
N SER A 23 10.47 -15.90 1.77
CA SER A 23 9.55 -16.30 0.68
C SER A 23 8.64 -15.18 0.15
N PHE A 24 8.90 -13.92 0.49
CA PHE A 24 8.14 -12.78 -0.03
C PHE A 24 8.41 -12.60 -1.52
N ASN A 25 7.34 -12.57 -2.31
CA ASN A 25 7.36 -12.35 -3.75
C ASN A 25 6.28 -11.33 -4.16
N THR A 26 6.49 -10.67 -5.30
CA THR A 26 5.54 -9.68 -5.83
C THR A 26 4.29 -10.32 -6.44
N THR A 27 4.40 -11.57 -6.91
CA THR A 27 3.36 -12.26 -7.69
C THR A 27 2.24 -12.89 -6.86
N GLY A 28 2.45 -13.12 -5.56
CA GLY A 28 1.47 -13.76 -4.69
C GLY A 28 1.46 -13.21 -3.27
N TYR A 29 2.62 -13.18 -2.61
CA TYR A 29 2.74 -12.72 -1.21
C TYR A 29 2.32 -11.26 -1.05
N GLN A 30 2.87 -10.38 -1.89
CA GLN A 30 2.49 -8.98 -1.90
C GLN A 30 1.02 -8.78 -2.23
N LEU A 31 0.46 -9.58 -3.14
CA LEU A 31 -0.96 -9.50 -3.51
C LEU A 31 -1.88 -9.88 -2.35
N PHE A 32 -1.54 -10.96 -1.61
CA PHE A 32 -2.23 -11.30 -0.37
C PHE A 32 -2.17 -10.15 0.64
N LEU A 33 -0.99 -9.57 0.82
CA LEU A 33 -0.79 -8.49 1.78
C LEU A 33 -1.65 -7.26 1.42
N VAL A 34 -1.68 -6.91 0.14
CA VAL A 34 -2.52 -5.82 -0.39
C VAL A 34 -4.00 -6.08 -0.13
N ASP A 35 -4.51 -7.26 -0.51
CA ASP A 35 -5.93 -7.61 -0.31
C ASP A 35 -6.30 -7.60 1.18
N ALA A 36 -5.47 -8.21 2.04
CA ALA A 36 -5.72 -8.26 3.48
C ALA A 36 -5.75 -6.87 4.13
N ILE A 37 -4.88 -5.96 3.69
CA ILE A 37 -4.82 -4.60 4.26
C ILE A 37 -5.96 -3.74 3.74
N ASN A 38 -6.28 -3.80 2.44
CA ASN A 38 -7.46 -3.10 1.91
C ASN A 38 -8.74 -3.55 2.64
N HIS A 39 -8.88 -4.85 2.86
CA HIS A 39 -9.97 -5.41 3.65
C HIS A 39 -10.03 -4.85 5.09
N ALA A 40 -8.89 -4.78 5.78
CA ALA A 40 -8.82 -4.20 7.12
C ALA A 40 -9.18 -2.70 7.14
N LEU A 41 -8.75 -1.95 6.11
CA LEU A 41 -9.05 -0.53 5.98
C LEU A 41 -10.54 -0.27 5.70
N GLU A 42 -11.21 -1.17 4.97
CA GLU A 42 -12.67 -1.11 4.71
C GLU A 42 -13.52 -1.39 5.94
N GLN A 43 -13.08 -2.33 6.78
CA GLN A 43 -13.67 -2.55 8.11
C GLN A 43 -13.36 -1.41 9.09
N ARG A 44 -12.74 -0.32 8.61
CA ARG A 44 -12.34 0.85 9.37
C ARG A 44 -11.46 0.53 10.58
N LEU A 45 -10.69 -0.56 10.52
CA LEU A 45 -9.70 -0.87 11.56
C LEU A 45 -8.66 0.25 11.65
N SER A 46 -8.16 0.47 12.86
CA SER A 46 -7.14 1.49 13.17
C SER A 46 -6.27 1.03 14.35
N GLY A 47 -5.05 1.55 14.43
CA GLY A 47 -4.11 1.19 15.49
C GLY A 47 -3.38 -0.12 15.20
N VAL A 48 -3.09 -0.89 16.26
CA VAL A 48 -2.30 -2.14 16.14
C VAL A 48 -3.19 -3.28 15.67
N VAL A 49 -2.82 -3.90 14.55
CA VAL A 49 -3.55 -5.03 13.95
C VAL A 49 -2.63 -6.25 13.84
N ASP A 50 -3.16 -7.41 14.16
CA ASP A 50 -2.47 -8.68 13.98
C ASP A 50 -2.76 -9.24 12.57
N LEU A 51 -1.77 -9.17 11.68
CA LEU A 51 -1.90 -9.67 10.31
C LEU A 51 -2.17 -11.18 10.23
N THR A 52 -1.86 -11.95 11.28
CA THR A 52 -2.11 -13.40 11.29
C THR A 52 -3.58 -13.75 11.48
N GLN A 53 -4.41 -12.78 11.90
CA GLN A 53 -5.85 -12.93 12.03
C GLN A 53 -6.60 -12.62 10.73
N LEU A 54 -5.93 -12.01 9.75
CA LEU A 54 -6.50 -11.71 8.44
C LEU A 54 -6.40 -12.94 7.54
N VAL A 55 -7.56 -13.36 7.02
CA VAL A 55 -7.71 -14.57 6.23
C VAL A 55 -8.43 -14.23 4.94
N MET A 56 -7.84 -14.57 3.80
CA MET A 56 -8.38 -14.23 2.48
C MET A 56 -8.90 -15.49 1.77
N PRO A 57 -10.16 -15.53 1.31
CA PRO A 57 -10.78 -16.68 0.61
C PRO A 57 -10.35 -16.75 -0.86
N LYS A 58 -9.05 -16.64 -1.11
CA LYS A 58 -8.44 -16.58 -2.44
C LYS A 58 -7.10 -17.30 -2.44
N SER A 59 -6.79 -17.93 -3.58
CA SER A 59 -5.48 -18.51 -3.84
C SER A 59 -4.54 -17.46 -4.44
N TYR A 60 -3.37 -17.26 -3.82
CA TYR A 60 -2.32 -16.38 -4.34
C TYR A 60 -1.18 -17.15 -5.02
N SER A 61 -1.45 -18.39 -5.44
CA SER A 61 -0.51 -19.22 -6.20
C SER A 61 -0.37 -18.78 -7.67
N ALA A 62 -1.35 -18.05 -8.20
CA ALA A 62 -1.34 -17.47 -9.55
C ALA A 62 -1.34 -15.94 -9.47
N THR A 63 -0.79 -15.28 -10.49
CA THR A 63 -0.80 -13.81 -10.66
C THR A 63 -2.23 -13.32 -10.93
N GLN A 64 -3.01 -13.13 -9.87
CA GLN A 64 -4.32 -12.48 -9.94
C GLN A 64 -4.23 -11.11 -9.28
N LEU A 65 -4.44 -10.06 -10.08
CA LEU A 65 -4.41 -8.69 -9.57
C LEU A 65 -5.40 -8.51 -8.41
N PRO A 66 -5.07 -7.65 -7.43
CA PRO A 66 -6.04 -7.19 -6.43
C PRO A 66 -7.23 -6.59 -7.16
N VAL A 67 -8.45 -6.89 -6.72
CA VAL A 67 -9.65 -6.25 -7.28
C VAL A 67 -9.88 -4.98 -6.45
N PRO A 68 -9.73 -3.76 -7.02
CA PRO A 68 -10.00 -2.55 -6.27
C PRO A 68 -11.46 -2.48 -5.86
N HIS A 69 -11.70 -1.89 -4.69
CA HIS A 69 -13.03 -1.50 -4.30
C HIS A 69 -13.42 -0.22 -5.05
N PRO A 70 -14.40 -0.30 -5.97
CA PRO A 70 -14.60 0.72 -6.99
C PRO A 70 -15.12 2.07 -6.44
N THR A 71 -15.65 2.06 -5.22
CA THR A 71 -16.19 3.25 -4.56
C THR A 71 -15.19 3.86 -3.57
N ARG A 72 -14.05 3.21 -3.29
CA ARG A 72 -13.18 3.55 -2.14
C ARG A 72 -12.69 4.99 -2.14
N ALA A 73 -12.19 5.46 -3.29
CA ALA A 73 -11.68 6.83 -3.41
C ALA A 73 -12.75 7.88 -3.11
N ARG A 74 -13.97 7.67 -3.64
CA ARG A 74 -15.11 8.57 -3.43
C ARG A 74 -15.66 8.48 -2.01
N ALA A 75 -15.83 7.28 -1.48
CA ALA A 75 -16.27 7.09 -0.10
C ALA A 75 -15.32 7.81 0.88
N LEU A 76 -14.01 7.70 0.64
CA LEU A 76 -13.00 8.39 1.43
C LEU A 76 -13.13 9.92 1.30
N LEU A 77 -13.18 10.47 0.08
CA LEU A 77 -13.29 11.91 -0.14
C LEU A 77 -14.59 12.52 0.41
N LEU A 78 -15.73 11.87 0.13
CA LEU A 78 -17.06 12.44 0.35
C LEU A 78 -17.60 12.16 1.76
N THR A 79 -17.12 11.12 2.46
CA THR A 79 -17.67 10.75 3.77
C THR A 79 -16.65 10.77 4.92
N GLU A 80 -15.37 10.50 4.66
CA GLU A 80 -14.34 10.39 5.72
C GLU A 80 -13.47 11.64 5.82
N LEU A 81 -13.07 12.24 4.70
CA LEU A 81 -12.15 13.39 4.63
C LEU A 81 -12.88 14.75 4.66
N THR A 82 -13.77 14.93 5.65
CA THR A 82 -14.66 16.10 5.76
C THR A 82 -14.26 17.10 6.84
N SER A 83 -13.06 16.98 7.43
CA SER A 83 -12.58 17.94 8.44
C SER A 83 -12.28 19.32 7.84
N ILE A 84 -12.47 20.37 8.63
CA ILE A 84 -12.19 21.76 8.22
C ILE A 84 -10.70 21.94 7.88
N GLU A 85 -9.81 21.37 8.69
CA GLU A 85 -8.36 21.45 8.47
C GLU A 85 -7.96 20.81 7.15
N TYR A 86 -8.54 19.66 6.82
CA TYR A 86 -8.32 19.01 5.53
C TYR A 86 -8.82 19.90 4.38
N ALA A 87 -10.02 20.47 4.49
CA ALA A 87 -10.57 21.33 3.45
C ALA A 87 -9.71 22.58 3.22
N ILE A 88 -9.39 23.34 4.28
CA ILE A 88 -8.59 24.57 4.17
C ILE A 88 -7.23 24.28 3.53
N LEU A 89 -6.55 23.21 3.95
CA LEU A 89 -5.24 22.85 3.42
C LEU A 89 -5.31 22.50 1.92
N ASN A 90 -6.33 21.77 1.49
CA ASN A 90 -6.49 21.40 0.09
C ASN A 90 -6.99 22.57 -0.78
N ILE A 91 -7.87 23.44 -0.27
CA ILE A 91 -8.32 24.66 -0.98
C ILE A 91 -7.16 25.65 -1.16
N ARG A 92 -6.23 25.76 -0.20
CA ARG A 92 -5.04 26.62 -0.35
C ARG A 92 -4.03 26.10 -1.36
N ASN A 93 -4.00 24.79 -1.57
CA ASN A 93 -3.06 24.14 -2.47
C ASN A 93 -3.63 23.86 -3.87
N MET A 94 -4.94 23.97 -4.07
CA MET A 94 -5.57 23.77 -5.37
C MET A 94 -5.28 24.94 -6.32
N SER A 95 -5.40 24.68 -7.62
CA SER A 95 -5.33 25.74 -8.62
C SER A 95 -6.60 26.62 -8.62
N ALA A 96 -6.43 27.91 -8.92
CA ALA A 96 -7.54 28.87 -8.84
C ALA A 96 -8.65 28.60 -9.85
N ASP A 97 -8.32 28.04 -11.02
CA ASP A 97 -9.25 27.61 -12.07
C ASP A 97 -10.12 26.41 -11.65
N GLN A 98 -9.75 25.69 -10.59
CA GLN A 98 -10.58 24.60 -10.04
C GLN A 98 -11.42 25.04 -8.85
N SER A 99 -11.24 26.29 -8.35
CA SER A 99 -11.90 26.74 -7.12
C SER A 99 -13.42 26.78 -7.22
N MET A 100 -13.96 27.06 -8.41
CA MET A 100 -15.40 27.13 -8.69
C MET A 100 -15.95 25.85 -9.35
N THR A 101 -15.13 24.82 -9.50
CA THR A 101 -15.50 23.50 -10.05
C THR A 101 -15.63 22.42 -8.98
N LEU A 102 -15.55 22.80 -7.69
CA LEU A 102 -15.79 21.87 -6.59
C LEU A 102 -17.24 21.36 -6.63
N PRO A 103 -17.49 20.08 -6.31
CA PRO A 103 -18.83 19.52 -6.15
C PRO A 103 -19.55 20.09 -4.94
N THR A 104 -20.03 21.32 -5.05
CA THR A 104 -20.85 21.95 -4.03
C THR A 104 -21.80 22.94 -4.67
N LEU A 105 -22.86 23.23 -3.93
CA LEU A 105 -23.90 24.16 -4.33
C LEU A 105 -24.06 25.15 -3.20
N PHE A 106 -23.68 26.41 -3.42
CA PHE A 106 -23.64 27.41 -2.36
C PHE A 106 -25.05 27.82 -1.94
N CYS A 107 -25.22 28.15 -0.65
CA CYS A 107 -26.44 28.74 -0.11
C CYS A 107 -26.19 30.15 0.44
N TYR A 108 -24.94 30.47 0.74
CA TYR A 108 -24.54 31.76 1.30
C TYR A 108 -23.22 32.24 0.71
N VAL A 109 -23.08 33.56 0.58
CA VAL A 109 -21.79 34.18 0.23
C VAL A 109 -20.83 34.11 1.43
N ASP A 110 -21.31 34.43 2.63
CA ASP A 110 -20.49 34.60 3.83
C ASP A 110 -20.92 33.68 4.98
N PHE A 111 -20.01 33.40 5.91
CA PHE A 111 -20.34 32.58 7.10
C PHE A 111 -21.43 33.20 7.99
N GLY A 112 -21.56 34.53 7.95
CA GLY A 112 -22.59 35.29 8.67
C GLY A 112 -24.00 35.16 8.08
N GLN A 113 -24.17 34.46 6.95
CA GLN A 113 -25.47 34.25 6.29
C GLN A 113 -26.17 35.57 5.90
N ARG A 114 -25.41 36.62 5.56
CA ARG A 114 -25.95 37.93 5.18
C ARG A 114 -26.50 37.95 3.77
N TRP A 115 -25.87 37.21 2.85
CA TRP A 115 -26.27 37.13 1.46
C TRP A 115 -26.59 35.68 1.07
N GLU A 116 -27.82 35.45 0.61
CA GLU A 116 -28.33 34.14 0.23
C GLU A 116 -28.13 33.87 -1.27
N LEU A 117 -27.79 32.63 -1.63
CA LEU A 117 -27.49 32.21 -3.01
C LEU A 117 -28.36 31.06 -3.52
N ALA A 118 -29.10 30.32 -2.68
CA ALA A 118 -29.83 29.15 -3.18
C ALA A 118 -30.93 29.55 -4.19
N HIS A 119 -31.06 28.75 -5.24
CA HIS A 119 -31.98 29.01 -6.35
C HIS A 119 -33.46 28.99 -5.96
N THR A 120 -33.81 28.26 -4.91
CA THR A 120 -35.19 28.14 -4.43
C THR A 120 -35.32 28.49 -2.95
N VAL A 121 -36.51 28.97 -2.56
CA VAL A 121 -36.82 29.28 -1.15
C VAL A 121 -36.73 28.01 -0.28
N ALA A 122 -37.20 26.88 -0.80
CA ALA A 122 -37.20 25.61 -0.09
C ALA A 122 -35.77 25.09 0.13
N ARG A 123 -34.88 25.17 -0.88
CA ARG A 123 -33.48 24.84 -0.70
C ARG A 123 -32.79 25.76 0.31
N GLN A 124 -33.04 27.07 0.25
CA GLN A 124 -32.48 28.01 1.22
C GLN A 124 -32.87 27.64 2.67
N ALA A 125 -34.14 27.28 2.89
CA ALA A 125 -34.61 26.80 4.19
C ALA A 125 -33.92 25.47 4.59
N ARG A 126 -33.79 24.53 3.66
CA ARG A 126 -33.08 23.26 3.86
C ARG A 126 -31.61 23.47 4.25
N CYS A 127 -30.91 24.41 3.61
CA CYS A 127 -29.53 24.77 3.97
C CYS A 127 -29.43 25.28 5.41
N LYS A 128 -30.34 26.17 5.80
CA LYS A 128 -30.39 26.73 7.16
C LYS A 128 -30.65 25.68 8.23
N GLU A 129 -31.52 24.71 7.95
CA GLU A 129 -31.93 23.68 8.89
C GLU A 129 -30.92 22.54 8.99
N ARG A 130 -30.45 22.01 7.85
CA ARG A 130 -29.66 20.77 7.77
C ARG A 130 -28.18 21.00 7.49
N TYR A 131 -27.82 22.00 6.69
CA TYR A 131 -26.46 22.14 6.15
C TYR A 131 -25.63 23.28 6.73
N ARG A 132 -26.17 24.13 7.62
CA ARG A 132 -25.45 25.27 8.22
C ARG A 132 -24.11 24.92 8.88
N PHE A 133 -23.91 23.66 9.26
CA PHE A 133 -22.66 23.17 9.87
C PHE A 133 -21.61 22.73 8.83
N ASN A 134 -21.97 22.69 7.55
CA ASN A 134 -21.12 22.31 6.43
C ASN A 134 -20.51 23.55 5.76
N GLY A 135 -19.18 23.70 5.80
CA GLY A 135 -18.44 24.79 5.18
C GLY A 135 -18.59 24.84 3.67
N ALA A 136 -18.94 23.72 3.01
CA ALA A 136 -19.05 23.65 1.56
C ALA A 136 -20.20 24.49 0.99
N ILE A 137 -21.22 24.84 1.78
CA ILE A 137 -22.34 25.69 1.32
C ILE A 137 -22.04 27.20 1.40
N TYR A 138 -20.86 27.59 1.88
CA TYR A 138 -20.43 28.98 2.04
C TYR A 138 -19.35 29.31 1.00
N LEU A 139 -19.60 30.30 0.13
CA LEU A 139 -18.61 30.74 -0.86
C LEU A 139 -17.34 31.27 -0.19
N ASP A 140 -17.48 31.94 0.96
CA ASP A 140 -16.40 32.46 1.80
C ASP A 140 -15.33 31.41 2.13
N ALA A 141 -15.75 30.16 2.36
CA ALA A 141 -14.85 29.06 2.67
C ALA A 141 -13.81 28.85 1.55
N ILE A 142 -14.23 29.07 0.30
CA ILE A 142 -13.37 28.98 -0.88
C ILE A 142 -12.59 30.27 -1.08
N VAL A 143 -13.30 31.40 -1.23
CA VAL A 143 -12.67 32.65 -1.70
C VAL A 143 -11.68 33.26 -0.70
N ARG A 144 -11.80 32.95 0.60
CA ARG A 144 -10.81 33.32 1.62
C ARG A 144 -9.54 32.48 1.60
N ASN A 145 -9.62 31.27 1.04
CA ASN A 145 -8.56 30.27 1.10
C ASN A 145 -7.88 30.02 -0.24
N VAL A 146 -8.38 30.62 -1.32
CA VAL A 146 -7.69 30.70 -2.62
C VAL A 146 -6.92 32.01 -2.71
N GLN A 147 -5.78 32.02 -3.40
CA GLN A 147 -5.03 33.25 -3.61
C GLN A 147 -5.86 34.26 -4.42
N TRP A 148 -6.29 35.34 -3.77
CA TRP A 148 -7.23 36.33 -4.32
C TRP A 148 -6.88 36.83 -5.72
N GLY A 149 -5.61 37.20 -5.97
CA GLY A 149 -5.16 37.66 -7.29
C GLY A 149 -5.42 36.63 -8.40
N ARG A 150 -5.07 35.36 -8.18
CA ARG A 150 -5.29 34.29 -9.15
C ARG A 150 -6.76 33.92 -9.32
N LEU A 151 -7.55 34.06 -8.25
CA LEU A 151 -9.01 33.89 -8.33
C LEU A 151 -9.62 34.93 -9.26
N MET A 152 -9.26 36.21 -9.09
CA MET A 152 -9.76 37.30 -9.93
C MET A 152 -9.25 37.19 -11.38
N ASP A 153 -8.01 36.73 -11.59
CA ASP A 153 -7.50 36.45 -12.94
C ASP A 153 -8.33 35.38 -13.66
N ALA A 154 -8.88 34.41 -12.93
CA ALA A 154 -9.65 33.30 -13.49
C ALA A 154 -11.15 33.61 -13.68
N TYR A 155 -11.76 34.34 -12.74
CA TYR A 155 -13.23 34.45 -12.63
C TYR A 155 -13.76 35.86 -12.38
N SER A 156 -12.95 36.92 -12.52
CA SER A 156 -13.37 38.28 -12.16
C SER A 156 -14.66 38.72 -12.84
N ASP A 157 -14.77 38.55 -14.17
CA ASP A 157 -15.94 39.01 -14.92
C ASP A 157 -17.23 38.34 -14.41
N ASP A 158 -17.25 37.01 -14.35
CA ASP A 158 -18.43 36.24 -13.95
C ASP A 158 -18.77 36.44 -12.45
N LEU A 159 -17.77 36.44 -11.55
CA LEU A 159 -18.01 36.63 -10.12
C LEU A 159 -18.46 38.04 -9.79
N ASN A 160 -17.94 39.05 -10.48
CA ASN A 160 -18.36 40.43 -10.28
C ASN A 160 -19.83 40.60 -10.62
N GLU A 161 -20.25 40.12 -11.79
CA GLU A 161 -21.65 40.24 -12.24
C GLU A 161 -22.59 39.39 -11.38
N ALA A 162 -22.27 38.11 -11.19
CA ALA A 162 -23.16 37.17 -10.52
C ALA A 162 -23.27 37.42 -9.01
N VAL A 163 -22.20 37.89 -8.35
CA VAL A 163 -22.13 37.95 -6.86
C VAL A 163 -21.59 39.27 -6.33
N PHE A 164 -20.36 39.66 -6.68
CA PHE A 164 -19.65 40.71 -5.93
C PHE A 164 -20.24 42.10 -6.13
N ALA A 165 -20.85 42.41 -7.27
CA ALA A 165 -21.54 43.69 -7.47
C ALA A 165 -22.71 43.85 -6.50
N ALA A 166 -23.52 42.80 -6.31
CA ALA A 166 -24.64 42.80 -5.37
C ALA A 166 -24.16 42.88 -3.91
N VAL A 167 -23.08 42.17 -3.56
CA VAL A 167 -22.46 42.26 -2.23
C VAL A 167 -21.93 43.67 -1.98
N ASN A 168 -21.23 44.26 -2.95
CA ASN A 168 -20.69 45.62 -2.82
C ASN A 168 -21.80 46.68 -2.70
N ALA A 169 -22.94 46.47 -3.39
CA ALA A 169 -24.11 47.33 -3.29
C ALA A 169 -24.79 47.31 -1.91
N SER A 170 -24.48 46.34 -1.04
CA SER A 170 -25.04 46.25 0.32
C SER A 170 -24.44 47.23 1.33
N GLY A 171 -23.60 48.19 0.89
CA GLY A 171 -23.06 49.25 1.74
C GLY A 171 -21.85 48.81 2.55
N THR A 172 -21.72 49.29 3.79
CA THR A 172 -20.53 49.09 4.63
C THR A 172 -20.20 47.62 4.84
N ASP A 173 -21.22 46.78 5.08
CA ASP A 173 -21.07 45.36 5.39
C ASP A 173 -20.41 44.58 4.24
N GLY A 174 -20.76 44.93 2.99
CA GLY A 174 -20.18 44.34 1.79
C GLY A 174 -18.74 44.78 1.55
N HIS A 175 -18.44 46.08 1.72
CA HIS A 175 -17.09 46.62 1.57
C HIS A 175 -16.12 46.04 2.61
N GLU A 176 -16.58 45.91 3.87
CA GLU A 176 -15.81 45.29 4.95
C GLU A 176 -15.55 43.81 4.68
N TRP A 177 -16.57 43.06 4.23
CA TRP A 177 -16.41 41.65 3.87
C TRP A 177 -15.40 41.47 2.74
N PHE A 178 -15.53 42.25 1.65
CA PHE A 178 -14.62 42.17 0.50
C PHE A 178 -13.17 42.47 0.91
N THR A 179 -12.96 43.50 1.73
CA THR A 179 -11.62 43.87 2.23
C THR A 179 -11.05 42.78 3.13
N ALA A 180 -11.86 42.23 4.04
CA ALA A 180 -11.43 41.19 4.97
C ALA A 180 -11.15 39.85 4.27
N THR A 181 -11.90 39.51 3.22
CA THR A 181 -11.74 38.27 2.45
C THR A 181 -10.57 38.36 1.49
N ALA A 182 -10.40 39.48 0.77
CA ALA A 182 -9.27 39.67 -0.13
C ALA A 182 -7.91 39.73 0.61
N ALA A 183 -7.90 40.20 1.87
CA ALA A 183 -6.70 40.26 2.71
C ALA A 183 -6.52 39.05 3.64
N ALA A 184 -7.36 38.00 3.52
CA ALA A 184 -7.30 36.84 4.41
C ALA A 184 -5.97 36.08 4.25
N SER A 185 -5.20 36.00 5.32
CA SER A 185 -3.91 35.29 5.34
C SER A 185 -3.65 34.57 6.66
N LEU A 186 -4.72 34.04 7.29
CA LEU A 186 -4.66 33.38 8.59
C LEU A 186 -3.90 32.05 8.53
N SER A 187 -3.33 31.64 9.67
CA SER A 187 -2.77 30.29 9.81
C SER A 187 -3.87 29.23 9.65
N LEU A 188 -3.50 27.97 9.39
CA LEU A 188 -4.48 26.87 9.26
C LEU A 188 -5.37 26.75 10.51
N VAL A 189 -4.76 26.87 11.70
CA VAL A 189 -5.46 26.73 12.99
C VAL A 189 -6.39 27.92 13.24
N ASP A 190 -5.94 29.13 12.93
CA ASP A 190 -6.75 30.34 13.14
C ASP A 190 -7.92 30.41 12.16
N GLU A 191 -7.72 30.03 10.90
CA GLU A 191 -8.80 29.95 9.90
C GLU A 191 -9.84 28.89 10.29
N ALA A 192 -9.40 27.71 10.73
CA ALA A 192 -10.31 26.67 11.22
C ALA A 192 -11.08 27.13 12.47
N THR A 193 -10.45 27.92 13.34
CA THR A 193 -11.10 28.53 14.51
C THR A 193 -12.11 29.60 14.09
N HIS A 194 -11.80 30.38 13.06
CA HIS A 194 -12.72 31.36 12.47
C HIS A 194 -13.98 30.67 11.93
N TRP A 195 -13.86 29.60 11.15
CA TRP A 195 -15.02 28.84 10.64
C TRP A 195 -15.88 28.30 11.80
N ARG A 196 -15.23 27.71 12.82
CA ARG A 196 -15.92 27.20 14.01
C ARG A 196 -16.64 28.28 14.81
N SER A 197 -16.18 29.53 14.77
CA SER A 197 -16.87 30.64 15.44
C SER A 197 -18.26 30.93 14.84
N PHE A 198 -18.50 30.53 13.60
CA PHE A 198 -19.81 30.57 12.94
C PHE A 198 -20.58 29.24 13.03
N GLY A 199 -20.09 28.28 13.82
CA GLY A 199 -20.72 26.97 13.97
C GLY A 199 -20.44 26.00 12.82
N VAL A 200 -19.53 26.31 11.90
CA VAL A 200 -19.10 25.35 10.88
C VAL A 200 -18.25 24.26 11.54
N THR A 201 -18.59 22.99 11.32
CA THR A 201 -17.91 21.84 11.95
C THR A 201 -17.28 20.86 10.96
N ARG A 202 -17.76 20.85 9.71
CA ARG A 202 -17.27 19.96 8.65
C ARG A 202 -17.29 20.65 7.29
N PHE A 203 -16.63 20.08 6.30
CA PHE A 203 -16.68 20.48 4.90
C PHE A 203 -16.89 19.22 4.07
N GLU A 204 -18.14 19.00 3.65
CA GLU A 204 -18.62 17.80 2.98
C GLU A 204 -19.03 18.17 1.56
N LEU A 205 -18.31 17.59 0.59
CA LEU A 205 -18.57 17.76 -0.84
C LEU A 205 -19.75 16.88 -1.29
N GLN A 206 -20.37 17.27 -2.39
CA GLN A 206 -21.47 16.56 -3.02
C GLN A 206 -20.98 15.49 -4.01
N TRP A 207 -21.81 14.49 -4.27
CA TRP A 207 -21.55 13.45 -5.26
C TRP A 207 -21.75 14.00 -6.68
N GLN A 208 -20.75 13.81 -7.55
CA GLN A 208 -20.78 14.24 -8.96
C GLN A 208 -20.03 13.22 -9.82
N ASN A 209 -20.59 12.86 -10.97
CA ASN A 209 -20.03 11.81 -11.84
C ASN A 209 -19.24 12.32 -13.05
N ILE A 210 -18.72 13.55 -12.99
CA ILE A 210 -17.82 14.11 -14.02
C ILE A 210 -16.43 13.47 -14.04
N ALA A 211 -16.00 12.88 -12.91
CA ALA A 211 -14.61 12.52 -12.68
C ALA A 211 -14.48 11.36 -11.71
N PHE A 212 -13.89 10.25 -12.16
CA PHE A 212 -13.44 9.20 -11.25
C PHE A 212 -12.24 9.74 -10.47
N THR A 213 -12.42 9.95 -9.16
CA THR A 213 -11.35 10.38 -8.26
C THR A 213 -10.22 9.34 -8.25
N GLY A 214 -9.00 9.79 -8.59
CA GLY A 214 -7.80 8.97 -8.46
C GLY A 214 -7.46 8.72 -6.98
N LEU A 215 -6.83 7.59 -6.67
CA LEU A 215 -6.36 7.28 -5.33
C LEU A 215 -5.01 6.57 -5.42
N GLN A 216 -3.98 7.17 -4.86
CA GLN A 216 -2.71 6.52 -4.59
C GLN A 216 -2.65 6.15 -3.11
N SER A 217 -2.82 4.87 -2.80
CA SER A 217 -2.78 4.35 -1.43
C SER A 217 -1.50 3.57 -1.21
N THR A 218 -0.74 3.88 -0.17
CA THR A 218 0.52 3.22 0.13
C THR A 218 0.60 2.78 1.60
N MET A 219 1.52 1.87 1.88
CA MET A 219 1.89 1.43 3.22
C MET A 219 3.40 1.21 3.29
N THR A 220 3.99 1.39 4.46
CA THR A 220 5.42 1.18 4.65
C THR A 220 5.70 -0.19 5.27
N VAL A 221 6.77 -0.84 4.83
CA VAL A 221 7.28 -2.08 5.41
C VAL A 221 8.68 -1.83 5.93
N VAL A 222 8.90 -2.12 7.21
CA VAL A 222 10.12 -1.82 7.95
C VAL A 222 10.84 -3.12 8.29
N ASN A 223 12.10 -3.22 7.86
CA ASN A 223 12.95 -4.38 8.15
C ASN A 223 13.68 -4.25 9.50
N ALA A 224 14.48 -5.25 9.87
CA ALA A 224 15.19 -5.29 11.16
C ALA A 224 16.23 -4.17 11.37
N LEU A 225 16.70 -3.50 10.30
CA LEU A 225 17.58 -2.32 10.40
C LEU A 225 16.81 -1.01 10.56
N GLY A 226 15.47 -1.03 10.53
CA GLY A 226 14.66 0.18 10.53
C GLY A 226 14.59 0.86 9.16
N ILE A 227 15.00 0.19 8.08
CA ILE A 227 14.87 0.71 6.72
C ILE A 227 13.41 0.52 6.28
N ALA A 228 12.77 1.62 5.88
CA ALA A 228 11.39 1.63 5.42
C ALA A 228 11.32 1.54 3.90
N THR A 229 10.54 0.59 3.40
CA THR A 229 10.24 0.41 1.98
C THR A 229 8.74 0.58 1.76
N THR A 230 8.36 1.36 0.75
CA THR A 230 6.94 1.61 0.46
C THR A 230 6.37 0.52 -0.44
N ILE A 231 5.23 -0.04 -0.05
CA ILE A 231 4.37 -0.89 -0.86
C ILE A 231 3.14 -0.08 -1.24
N GLU A 232 2.79 -0.07 -2.51
CA GLU A 232 1.56 0.53 -2.98
C GLU A 232 0.41 -0.49 -2.83
N LEU A 233 -0.75 -0.05 -2.34
CA LEU A 233 -1.91 -0.91 -2.05
C LEU A 233 -2.94 -0.82 -3.18
N GLN A 234 -3.13 0.37 -3.74
CA GLN A 234 -4.03 0.61 -4.85
C GLN A 234 -3.64 1.92 -5.54
N ARG A 235 -3.79 1.95 -6.86
CA ARG A 235 -3.52 3.12 -7.69
C ARG A 235 -4.55 3.34 -8.81
N PRO A 236 -5.87 3.39 -8.53
CA PRO A 236 -6.80 3.88 -9.54
C PRO A 236 -6.40 5.30 -9.95
N THR A 237 -6.27 5.52 -11.25
CA THR A 237 -5.95 6.82 -11.83
C THR A 237 -7.21 7.64 -12.03
N TYR A 238 -7.04 8.96 -12.08
CA TYR A 238 -8.10 9.86 -12.52
C TYR A 238 -8.61 9.47 -13.92
N ALA A 239 -9.93 9.47 -14.09
CA ALA A 239 -10.56 9.30 -15.40
C ALA A 239 -11.77 10.23 -15.53
N GLN A 240 -11.98 10.77 -16.73
CA GLN A 240 -13.17 11.57 -17.03
C GLN A 240 -14.41 10.66 -17.01
N GLY A 241 -15.45 11.10 -16.31
CA GLY A 241 -16.78 10.49 -16.27
C GLY A 241 -17.76 11.12 -17.27
N SER A 242 -19.01 10.67 -17.24
CA SER A 242 -20.07 11.09 -18.18
C SER A 242 -20.73 12.43 -17.80
N TRP A 243 -20.62 12.84 -16.53
CA TRP A 243 -21.24 14.06 -15.98
C TRP A 243 -22.76 14.16 -16.13
N THR A 244 -23.47 13.03 -16.09
CA THR A 244 -24.94 13.00 -16.13
C THR A 244 -25.60 13.55 -14.86
N SER A 245 -24.87 13.70 -13.75
CA SER A 245 -25.36 14.31 -12.51
C SER A 245 -25.54 15.83 -12.57
N ASN A 246 -25.04 16.49 -13.62
CA ASN A 246 -25.12 17.94 -13.77
C ASN A 246 -26.55 18.50 -13.78
N ILE A 247 -27.55 17.66 -14.06
CA ILE A 247 -28.96 18.05 -14.05
C ILE A 247 -29.47 18.41 -12.64
N PHE A 248 -28.85 17.86 -11.59
CA PHE A 248 -29.31 18.02 -10.21
C PHE A 248 -28.66 19.21 -9.52
N ASN A 249 -27.35 19.32 -9.66
CA ASN A 249 -26.59 20.51 -9.40
C ASN A 249 -25.45 20.60 -10.39
N VAL A 250 -25.18 21.82 -10.82
CA VAL A 250 -24.07 22.14 -11.71
C VAL A 250 -22.99 22.82 -10.88
N PHE A 251 -21.72 22.71 -11.27
CA PHE A 251 -20.67 23.45 -10.58
C PHE A 251 -20.91 24.96 -10.63
N PHE A 252 -20.54 25.65 -9.55
CA PHE A 252 -20.77 27.08 -9.37
C PHE A 252 -20.22 27.92 -10.52
N MET A 253 -19.12 27.48 -11.15
CA MET A 253 -18.59 28.05 -12.39
C MET A 253 -19.65 28.24 -13.48
N ASN A 254 -20.56 27.28 -13.68
CA ASN A 254 -21.64 27.42 -14.66
C ASN A 254 -22.75 28.35 -14.15
N GLU A 255 -22.99 28.39 -12.84
CA GLU A 255 -24.03 29.25 -12.26
C GLU A 255 -23.68 30.73 -12.42
N ILE A 256 -22.43 31.08 -12.13
CA ILE A 256 -21.93 32.45 -12.33
C ILE A 256 -21.90 32.80 -13.81
N PHE A 257 -21.55 31.85 -14.69
CA PHE A 257 -21.59 32.06 -16.14
C PHE A 257 -23.02 32.29 -16.65
N PHE A 258 -24.01 31.52 -16.19
CA PHE A 258 -25.41 31.73 -16.56
C PHE A 258 -25.91 33.08 -16.11
N ALA A 259 -25.62 33.47 -14.86
CA ALA A 259 -26.02 34.76 -14.31
C ALA A 259 -25.37 35.93 -15.05
N ALA A 260 -24.05 35.85 -15.28
CA ALA A 260 -23.31 36.89 -15.99
C ALA A 260 -23.76 37.05 -17.45
N THR A 261 -24.06 35.94 -18.15
CA THR A 261 -24.57 35.98 -19.54
C THR A 261 -25.93 36.69 -19.64
N CYS A 262 -26.65 36.79 -18.53
CA CYS A 262 -27.96 37.43 -18.45
C CYS A 262 -27.93 38.82 -17.80
N ASP A 263 -26.74 39.36 -17.48
CA ASP A 263 -26.54 40.60 -16.69
C ASP A 263 -27.32 40.58 -15.35
N GLN A 264 -27.31 39.42 -14.69
CA GLN A 264 -28.13 39.12 -13.51
C GLN A 264 -27.27 38.61 -12.34
N SER A 265 -27.79 38.78 -11.13
CA SER A 265 -27.13 38.33 -9.90
C SER A 265 -27.78 37.07 -9.33
N LEU A 266 -26.96 36.19 -8.76
CA LEU A 266 -27.38 35.04 -7.95
C LEU A 266 -27.74 35.43 -6.52
N VAL A 267 -27.30 36.61 -6.04
CA VAL A 267 -27.57 37.07 -4.68
C VAL A 267 -29.04 37.44 -4.56
N ARG A 268 -29.74 36.75 -3.68
CA ARG A 268 -31.16 37.01 -3.41
C ARG A 268 -31.35 38.43 -2.85
N HIS A 269 -32.46 39.06 -3.21
CA HIS A 269 -32.81 40.45 -2.86
C HIS A 269 -31.90 41.53 -3.49
N SER A 270 -31.01 41.16 -4.41
CA SER A 270 -30.38 42.12 -5.31
C SER A 270 -31.40 42.69 -6.30
N THR A 271 -31.12 43.88 -6.83
CA THR A 271 -32.03 44.57 -7.77
C THR A 271 -32.16 43.89 -9.13
N ASN A 272 -31.21 43.00 -9.48
CA ASN A 272 -31.17 42.23 -10.72
C ASN A 272 -31.12 40.72 -10.43
N TYR A 273 -31.80 40.27 -9.37
CA TYR A 273 -31.82 38.86 -9.00
C TYR A 273 -32.38 37.99 -10.15
N ILE A 274 -31.65 36.92 -10.48
CA ILE A 274 -31.90 36.08 -11.66
C ILE A 274 -33.31 35.46 -11.71
N MET A 275 -33.97 35.27 -10.57
CA MET A 275 -35.34 34.71 -10.52
C MET A 275 -36.45 35.77 -10.62
N GLU A 276 -36.13 37.07 -10.63
CA GLU A 276 -37.14 38.14 -10.79
C GLU A 276 -37.46 38.44 -12.26
N THR A 277 -36.48 38.27 -13.14
CA THR A 277 -36.65 38.47 -14.59
C THR A 277 -36.12 37.25 -15.33
N GLN A 278 -36.97 36.61 -16.15
CA GLN A 278 -36.55 35.44 -16.91
C GLN A 278 -35.47 35.81 -17.94
N CYS A 279 -34.33 35.12 -17.88
CA CYS A 279 -33.30 35.25 -18.89
C CYS A 279 -33.72 34.64 -20.24
N ILE A 280 -33.30 35.27 -21.34
CA ILE A 280 -33.59 34.81 -22.72
C ILE A 280 -33.06 33.39 -23.02
N TYR A 281 -32.03 32.96 -22.31
CA TYR A 281 -31.43 31.62 -22.44
C TYR A 281 -32.09 30.57 -21.55
N SER A 282 -33.03 30.95 -20.67
CA SER A 282 -33.77 30.03 -19.81
C SER A 282 -35.13 29.67 -20.41
N ALA A 283 -35.42 28.38 -20.54
CA ALA A 283 -36.69 27.89 -21.06
C ALA A 283 -37.89 28.10 -20.10
N THR A 284 -37.62 28.32 -18.81
CA THR A 284 -38.64 28.54 -17.78
C THR A 284 -38.25 29.70 -16.85
N PRO A 285 -39.18 30.25 -16.04
CA PRO A 285 -38.84 31.29 -15.07
C PRO A 285 -37.93 30.82 -13.92
N GLY A 286 -37.84 29.52 -13.67
CA GLY A 286 -36.95 28.96 -12.65
C GLY A 286 -35.53 28.72 -13.18
N PHE A 287 -34.58 28.58 -12.27
CA PHE A 287 -33.18 28.31 -12.64
C PHE A 287 -33.01 26.99 -13.42
N GLU A 288 -33.89 26.00 -13.19
CA GLU A 288 -33.94 24.75 -13.95
C GLU A 288 -34.14 24.94 -15.48
N GLY A 289 -34.62 26.10 -15.92
CA GLY A 289 -34.85 26.39 -17.33
C GLY A 289 -33.58 26.48 -18.18
N PHE A 290 -32.40 26.69 -17.57
CA PHE A 290 -31.11 26.67 -18.28
C PHE A 290 -30.74 25.29 -18.83
N LEU A 291 -31.35 24.21 -18.33
CA LEU A 291 -31.10 22.85 -18.84
C LEU A 291 -31.92 22.50 -20.08
N GLY A 292 -32.99 23.25 -20.38
CA GLY A 292 -33.87 22.94 -21.52
C GLY A 292 -34.62 21.61 -21.43
N LEU A 293 -34.88 21.09 -20.21
CA LEU A 293 -35.56 19.80 -19.98
C LEU A 293 -37.09 19.88 -20.08
N SER A 294 -37.65 21.08 -20.23
CA SER A 294 -39.08 21.30 -20.41
C SER A 294 -39.51 21.15 -21.88
N ASP A 295 -40.79 20.87 -22.12
CA ASP A 295 -41.39 20.94 -23.45
C ASP A 295 -41.43 22.39 -23.99
N SER A 296 -41.89 22.58 -25.22
CA SER A 296 -42.01 23.91 -25.85
C SER A 296 -42.99 24.87 -25.15
N ARG A 297 -43.74 24.38 -24.16
CA ARG A 297 -44.65 25.15 -23.31
C ARG A 297 -44.11 25.34 -21.89
N GLY A 298 -42.84 24.98 -21.64
CA GLY A 298 -42.22 25.08 -20.33
C GLY A 298 -42.68 24.02 -19.32
N ARG A 299 -43.31 22.92 -19.76
CA ARG A 299 -43.80 21.86 -18.87
C ARG A 299 -42.85 20.67 -18.84
N PHE A 300 -42.64 20.12 -17.65
CA PHE A 300 -41.91 18.87 -17.45
C PHE A 300 -42.90 17.70 -17.57
N VAL A 301 -42.57 16.69 -18.37
CA VAL A 301 -43.48 15.58 -18.70
C VAL A 301 -42.70 14.27 -18.71
N LYS A 302 -43.38 13.14 -18.52
CA LYS A 302 -42.75 11.81 -18.52
C LYS A 302 -41.64 11.74 -17.46
N GLN A 303 -40.45 11.23 -17.79
CA GLN A 303 -39.34 11.12 -16.84
C GLN A 303 -38.93 12.47 -16.23
N THR A 304 -38.87 13.55 -17.02
CA THR A 304 -38.49 14.87 -16.49
C THR A 304 -39.52 15.38 -15.47
N GLY A 305 -40.80 15.15 -15.74
CA GLY A 305 -41.90 15.45 -14.81
C GLY A 305 -41.82 14.62 -13.54
N LEU A 306 -41.65 13.29 -13.67
CA LEU A 306 -41.57 12.38 -12.52
C LEU A 306 -40.42 12.72 -11.56
N VAL A 307 -39.22 13.00 -12.08
CA VAL A 307 -38.08 13.40 -11.24
C VAL A 307 -38.35 14.73 -10.55
N ARG A 308 -38.84 15.71 -11.30
CA ARG A 308 -39.11 17.04 -10.77
C ARG A 308 -40.19 17.04 -9.70
N ASP A 309 -41.24 16.24 -9.88
CA ASP A 309 -42.34 16.14 -8.93
C ASP A 309 -41.94 15.38 -7.66
N ALA A 310 -41.14 14.32 -7.79
CA ALA A 310 -40.71 13.49 -6.67
C ALA A 310 -39.58 14.10 -5.84
N ILE A 311 -38.59 14.74 -6.48
CA ILE A 311 -37.40 15.28 -5.82
C ILE A 311 -37.51 16.80 -5.69
N GLY A 312 -37.73 17.50 -6.79
CA GLY A 312 -37.84 18.96 -6.84
C GLY A 312 -37.26 19.55 -8.13
N PRO A 313 -37.23 20.89 -8.25
CA PRO A 313 -36.67 21.57 -9.41
C PRO A 313 -35.23 21.16 -9.71
N PHE A 314 -34.91 21.01 -11.00
CA PHE A 314 -33.53 20.72 -11.42
C PHE A 314 -32.57 21.86 -11.04
N LEU A 315 -31.27 21.57 -10.99
CA LEU A 315 -30.23 22.50 -10.49
C LEU A 315 -30.43 22.99 -9.04
N SER A 316 -31.28 22.33 -8.26
CA SER A 316 -31.56 22.66 -6.85
C SER A 316 -31.60 21.43 -5.95
N VAL A 317 -30.98 20.33 -6.39
CA VAL A 317 -30.96 19.04 -5.71
C VAL A 317 -29.56 18.73 -5.20
N ASP A 318 -29.45 18.51 -3.89
CA ASP A 318 -28.18 18.20 -3.25
C ASP A 318 -27.92 16.68 -3.25
N LEU A 319 -26.70 16.26 -3.57
CA LEU A 319 -26.31 14.86 -3.73
C LEU A 319 -25.28 14.47 -2.67
N PHE A 320 -25.64 13.59 -1.72
CA PHE A 320 -24.72 13.15 -0.66
C PHE A 320 -24.53 11.63 -0.64
N VAL A 321 -23.28 11.18 -0.49
CA VAL A 321 -22.99 9.75 -0.30
C VAL A 321 -23.29 9.36 1.14
N LEU A 322 -24.12 8.33 1.33
CA LEU A 322 -24.38 7.78 2.65
C LEU A 322 -23.39 6.63 2.95
N PRO A 323 -22.60 6.72 4.03
CA PRO A 323 -21.74 5.62 4.44
C PRO A 323 -22.56 4.45 5.00
N PRO A 324 -22.10 3.19 4.83
CA PRO A 324 -22.70 2.05 5.51
C PRO A 324 -22.73 2.25 7.03
N PRO A 325 -23.82 1.86 7.73
CA PRO A 325 -23.89 1.88 9.19
C PRO A 325 -22.75 1.07 9.83
N THR A 326 -22.20 1.57 10.94
CA THR A 326 -21.15 0.86 11.68
C THR A 326 -21.60 -0.53 12.13
N ALA A 327 -22.86 -0.67 12.56
CA ALA A 327 -23.45 -1.95 12.92
C ALA A 327 -23.42 -2.98 11.78
N LEU A 328 -23.59 -2.54 10.53
CA LEU A 328 -23.52 -3.41 9.35
C LEU A 328 -22.07 -3.83 9.05
N LEU A 329 -21.12 -2.90 9.17
CA LEU A 329 -19.69 -3.19 9.01
C LEU A 329 -19.21 -4.20 10.08
N ASP A 330 -19.58 -4.00 11.33
CA ASP A 330 -19.23 -4.90 12.45
C ASP A 330 -19.84 -6.29 12.28
N ALA A 331 -21.08 -6.37 11.80
CA ALA A 331 -21.77 -7.61 11.49
C ALA A 331 -21.07 -8.40 10.39
N ILE A 332 -20.68 -7.74 9.30
CA ILE A 332 -19.98 -8.36 8.17
C ILE A 332 -18.58 -8.82 8.58
N ALA A 333 -17.83 -7.99 9.32
CA ALA A 333 -16.51 -8.36 9.84
C ALA A 333 -16.59 -9.59 10.75
N SER A 334 -17.59 -9.63 11.63
CA SER A 334 -17.86 -10.77 12.51
C SER A 334 -18.23 -12.02 11.72
N PHE A 335 -19.13 -11.90 10.74
CA PHE A 335 -19.54 -12.99 9.86
C PHE A 335 -18.37 -13.57 9.06
N GLN A 336 -17.59 -12.72 8.40
CA GLN A 336 -16.43 -13.13 7.60
C GLN A 336 -15.39 -13.85 8.46
N ARG A 337 -15.12 -13.34 9.67
CA ARG A 337 -14.20 -13.99 10.61
C ARG A 337 -14.66 -15.40 10.96
N VAL A 338 -15.94 -15.60 11.30
CA VAL A 338 -16.48 -16.92 11.64
C VAL A 338 -16.47 -17.86 10.42
N LEU A 339 -16.91 -17.36 9.26
CA LEU A 339 -16.93 -18.13 8.02
C LEU A 339 -15.53 -18.62 7.63
N TYR A 340 -14.54 -17.72 7.59
CA TYR A 340 -13.19 -18.09 7.15
C TYR A 340 -12.44 -18.93 8.17
N GLN A 341 -12.70 -18.77 9.47
CA GLN A 341 -12.22 -19.69 10.50
C GLN A 341 -12.77 -21.10 10.31
N ALA A 342 -14.07 -21.23 10.00
CA ALA A 342 -14.71 -22.51 9.72
C ALA A 342 -14.14 -23.19 8.46
N VAL A 343 -13.99 -22.43 7.36
CA VAL A 343 -13.39 -22.91 6.10
C VAL A 343 -11.94 -23.35 6.32
N GLN A 344 -11.15 -22.58 7.07
CA GLN A 344 -9.76 -22.92 7.35
C GLN A 344 -9.64 -24.20 8.21
N ALA A 345 -10.49 -24.36 9.22
CA ALA A 345 -10.45 -25.50 10.15
C ALA A 345 -10.98 -26.82 9.56
N ASN A 346 -11.91 -26.76 8.59
CA ASN A 346 -12.63 -27.93 8.08
C ASN A 346 -12.53 -28.07 6.56
N ALA A 347 -11.78 -29.09 6.09
CA ALA A 347 -11.59 -29.39 4.67
C ALA A 347 -12.88 -29.75 3.90
N THR A 348 -13.95 -30.13 4.61
CA THR A 348 -15.28 -30.37 4.02
C THR A 348 -15.99 -29.04 3.76
N ALA A 349 -16.07 -28.17 4.78
CA ALA A 349 -16.65 -26.84 4.65
C ALA A 349 -15.94 -25.99 3.59
N ALA A 350 -14.61 -26.14 3.46
CA ALA A 350 -13.85 -25.50 2.39
C ALA A 350 -14.21 -25.97 0.99
N ARG A 351 -14.34 -27.29 0.79
CA ARG A 351 -14.77 -27.84 -0.49
C ARG A 351 -16.19 -27.40 -0.83
N ASP A 352 -17.08 -27.33 0.16
CA ASP A 352 -18.45 -26.87 -0.04
C ASP A 352 -18.48 -25.39 -0.43
N TYR A 353 -17.68 -24.53 0.23
CA TYR A 353 -17.54 -23.11 -0.09
C TYR A 353 -16.96 -22.88 -1.50
N GLU A 354 -15.88 -23.59 -1.86
CA GLU A 354 -15.24 -23.49 -3.17
C GLU A 354 -16.17 -23.90 -4.33
N GLN A 355 -17.11 -24.80 -4.06
CA GLN A 355 -18.10 -25.26 -5.06
C GLN A 355 -19.32 -24.34 -5.21
N LEU A 356 -19.43 -23.24 -4.45
CA LEU A 356 -20.51 -22.28 -4.61
C LEU A 356 -20.19 -21.33 -5.77
N PRO A 357 -20.96 -21.33 -6.86
CA PRO A 357 -20.79 -20.35 -7.93
C PRO A 357 -21.39 -19.00 -7.53
N ALA A 358 -20.95 -17.93 -8.19
CA ALA A 358 -21.66 -16.66 -8.16
C ALA A 358 -23.05 -16.81 -8.78
N LEU A 359 -24.07 -16.21 -8.16
CA LEU A 359 -25.46 -16.30 -8.59
C LEU A 359 -25.88 -15.04 -9.36
N SER A 360 -26.32 -15.21 -10.61
CA SER A 360 -26.86 -14.12 -11.42
C SER A 360 -28.37 -14.02 -11.26
N ALA A 361 -28.85 -12.97 -10.59
CA ALA A 361 -30.26 -12.76 -10.29
C ALA A 361 -30.76 -11.41 -10.83
N GLN A 362 -32.05 -11.33 -11.12
CA GLN A 362 -32.80 -10.11 -11.37
C GLN A 362 -33.76 -9.92 -10.19
N PRO A 363 -33.28 -9.35 -9.07
CA PRO A 363 -34.12 -9.09 -7.92
C PRO A 363 -35.20 -8.07 -8.32
N LEU A 364 -36.39 -8.57 -8.59
CA LEU A 364 -37.56 -7.79 -8.93
C LEU A 364 -38.43 -7.66 -7.68
N PRO A 365 -38.69 -6.43 -7.18
CA PRO A 365 -39.67 -6.22 -6.13
C PRO A 365 -41.04 -6.78 -6.56
N ALA A 366 -41.76 -7.46 -5.68
CA ALA A 366 -43.04 -8.10 -6.03
C ALA A 366 -44.09 -7.12 -6.57
N ALA A 367 -43.98 -5.83 -6.22
CA ALA A 367 -44.85 -4.77 -6.71
C ALA A 367 -44.57 -4.32 -8.16
N TRP A 368 -43.44 -4.72 -8.75
CA TRP A 368 -43.02 -4.31 -10.10
C TRP A 368 -43.40 -5.39 -11.10
N ASP A 369 -44.69 -5.52 -11.39
CA ASP A 369 -45.16 -6.53 -12.34
C ASP A 369 -44.71 -6.16 -13.78
N VAL A 370 -43.91 -7.04 -14.39
CA VAL A 370 -43.48 -6.89 -15.78
C VAL A 370 -44.63 -7.00 -16.77
N ASP A 371 -45.75 -7.58 -16.34
CA ASP A 371 -46.94 -7.70 -17.15
C ASP A 371 -47.87 -6.47 -17.05
N GLU A 372 -47.68 -5.57 -16.10
CA GLU A 372 -48.50 -4.36 -15.94
C GLU A 372 -47.80 -3.10 -16.48
N TYR A 373 -46.47 -3.04 -16.40
CA TYR A 373 -45.70 -1.81 -16.66
C TYR A 373 -44.77 -1.89 -17.87
N LEU A 374 -44.57 -0.74 -18.51
CA LEU A 374 -43.40 -0.45 -19.35
C LEU A 374 -42.36 0.32 -18.53
N TYR A 375 -41.10 -0.09 -18.58
CA TYR A 375 -40.00 0.49 -17.82
C TYR A 375 -39.10 1.37 -18.68
N TYR A 376 -38.74 2.55 -18.17
CA TYR A 376 -38.00 3.58 -18.90
C TYR A 376 -36.63 3.91 -18.28
N GLY A 377 -36.24 3.30 -17.15
CA GLY A 377 -34.91 3.49 -16.57
C GLY A 377 -34.90 3.43 -15.04
N GLY A 378 -33.81 2.93 -14.46
CA GLY A 378 -33.58 2.92 -13.00
C GLY A 378 -32.62 4.01 -12.50
N ASN A 379 -32.26 4.96 -13.37
CA ASN A 379 -31.30 6.02 -13.08
C ASN A 379 -32.01 7.39 -13.17
N PRO A 380 -32.08 8.17 -12.07
CA PRO A 380 -32.79 9.44 -12.07
C PRO A 380 -32.11 10.52 -12.94
N MET A 381 -30.88 10.28 -13.39
CA MET A 381 -30.15 11.15 -14.33
C MET A 381 -30.51 10.91 -15.80
N CYS A 382 -31.13 9.76 -16.12
CA CYS A 382 -31.41 9.35 -17.50
C CYS A 382 -32.87 9.64 -17.89
N LEU A 383 -33.12 10.85 -18.38
CA LEU A 383 -34.47 11.39 -18.58
C LEU A 383 -35.10 11.10 -19.96
N ASN A 384 -34.40 10.39 -20.85
CA ASN A 384 -34.82 10.16 -22.23
C ASN A 384 -34.95 8.67 -22.60
N GLY A 385 -35.19 7.81 -21.60
CA GLY A 385 -35.35 6.37 -21.80
C GLY A 385 -36.56 5.99 -22.66
N ILE A 386 -36.46 4.82 -23.29
CA ILE A 386 -37.51 4.22 -24.15
C ILE A 386 -38.15 3.06 -23.37
N GLY A 387 -39.46 2.87 -23.52
CA GLY A 387 -40.21 1.83 -22.81
C GLY A 387 -39.73 0.42 -23.16
N ARG A 388 -39.45 -0.37 -22.12
CA ARG A 388 -39.01 -1.78 -22.18
C ARG A 388 -39.92 -2.65 -21.33
N SER A 389 -40.01 -3.94 -21.68
CA SER A 389 -40.76 -4.94 -20.90
C SER A 389 -39.94 -5.56 -19.77
N TYR A 390 -38.81 -4.95 -19.40
CA TYR A 390 -37.91 -5.44 -18.35
C TYR A 390 -37.39 -4.26 -17.53
N VAL A 391 -37.14 -4.53 -16.25
CA VAL A 391 -36.56 -3.56 -15.31
C VAL A 391 -35.12 -3.22 -15.71
N GLN A 392 -34.81 -1.92 -15.68
CA GLN A 392 -33.51 -1.42 -16.10
C GLN A 392 -32.57 -1.22 -14.92
N SER A 393 -31.26 -1.28 -15.14
CA SER A 393 -30.25 -1.11 -14.08
C SER A 393 -30.38 0.22 -13.33
N ALA A 394 -29.95 0.21 -12.08
CA ALA A 394 -29.81 1.43 -11.28
C ALA A 394 -28.67 2.32 -11.81
N PHE A 395 -28.55 3.53 -11.25
CA PHE A 395 -27.50 4.45 -11.66
C PHE A 395 -26.10 3.89 -11.37
N THR A 396 -25.13 4.24 -12.20
CA THR A 396 -23.71 4.09 -11.88
C THR A 396 -22.98 5.40 -12.19
N PHE A 397 -21.89 5.65 -11.49
CA PHE A 397 -20.95 6.72 -11.78
C PHE A 397 -20.54 6.82 -13.26
N GLY A 398 -20.31 5.69 -13.95
CA GLY A 398 -19.89 5.69 -15.36
C GLY A 398 -21.04 5.78 -16.37
N ASP A 399 -22.28 5.88 -15.92
CA ASP A 399 -23.45 5.81 -16.81
C ASP A 399 -23.62 7.10 -17.62
N ALA A 400 -23.55 6.96 -18.94
CA ALA A 400 -23.73 8.04 -19.91
C ALA A 400 -25.16 8.14 -20.45
N CYS A 401 -26.11 7.36 -19.91
CA CYS A 401 -27.52 7.32 -20.34
C CYS A 401 -27.70 6.99 -21.84
N SER A 402 -26.75 6.24 -22.42
CA SER A 402 -26.70 5.99 -23.87
C SER A 402 -27.42 4.71 -24.29
N GLN A 403 -27.38 3.65 -23.47
CA GLN A 403 -28.03 2.37 -23.74
C GLN A 403 -28.74 1.83 -22.51
N PRO A 404 -29.98 1.32 -22.65
CA PRO A 404 -30.67 0.66 -21.55
C PRO A 404 -30.03 -0.71 -21.27
N SER A 405 -29.71 -0.97 -20.01
CA SER A 405 -29.25 -2.28 -19.51
C SER A 405 -30.31 -2.89 -18.59
N SER A 406 -30.43 -4.22 -18.62
CA SER A 406 -31.33 -4.95 -17.72
C SER A 406 -30.74 -5.04 -16.31
N ALA A 407 -31.57 -4.82 -15.29
CA ALA A 407 -31.15 -4.93 -13.89
C ALA A 407 -30.75 -6.36 -13.54
N THR A 408 -29.44 -6.61 -13.45
CA THR A 408 -28.88 -7.93 -13.13
C THR A 408 -27.85 -7.79 -12.02
N MET A 409 -28.02 -8.55 -10.95
CA MET A 409 -27.11 -8.67 -9.81
C MET A 409 -26.31 -9.96 -9.93
N VAL A 410 -25.00 -9.90 -9.67
CA VAL A 410 -24.13 -11.09 -9.60
C VAL A 410 -23.64 -11.26 -8.17
N ALA A 411 -24.40 -12.01 -7.37
CA ALA A 411 -24.13 -12.24 -5.96
C ALA A 411 -22.96 -13.23 -5.78
N GLN A 412 -21.89 -12.79 -5.12
CA GLN A 412 -20.75 -13.67 -4.79
C GLN A 412 -21.11 -14.63 -3.64
N PRO A 413 -20.44 -15.80 -3.52
CA PRO A 413 -20.76 -16.80 -2.49
C PRO A 413 -20.79 -16.25 -1.06
N SER A 414 -19.86 -15.37 -0.69
CA SER A 414 -19.84 -14.73 0.64
C SER A 414 -21.05 -13.82 0.89
N ALA A 415 -21.51 -13.10 -0.13
CA ALA A 415 -22.70 -12.25 -0.04
C ALA A 415 -23.98 -13.09 0.10
N ILE A 416 -24.06 -14.22 -0.63
CA ILE A 416 -25.19 -15.16 -0.51
C ILE A 416 -25.24 -15.80 0.88
N LEU A 417 -24.11 -16.27 1.40
CA LEU A 417 -24.04 -16.84 2.75
C LEU A 417 -24.37 -15.81 3.82
N PHE A 418 -23.93 -14.56 3.65
CA PHE A 418 -24.32 -13.47 4.55
C PHE A 418 -25.83 -13.22 4.50
N ALA A 419 -26.42 -13.15 3.31
CA ALA A 419 -27.86 -13.01 3.16
C ALA A 419 -28.64 -14.13 3.86
N LEU A 420 -28.23 -15.39 3.65
CA LEU A 420 -28.84 -16.55 4.31
C LEU A 420 -28.68 -16.52 5.84
N SER A 421 -27.55 -16.02 6.34
CA SER A 421 -27.30 -15.91 7.79
C SER A 421 -28.28 -14.95 8.50
N LEU A 422 -28.82 -13.98 7.76
CA LEU A 422 -29.78 -12.98 8.26
C LEU A 422 -31.23 -13.32 7.92
N SER A 423 -31.49 -14.18 6.94
CA SER A 423 -32.85 -14.58 6.54
C SER A 423 -33.45 -15.74 7.37
N GLY A 424 -32.67 -16.37 8.26
CA GLY A 424 -33.13 -17.42 9.17
C GLY A 424 -33.22 -18.82 8.54
N PRO A 425 -33.60 -19.86 9.31
CA PRO A 425 -33.54 -21.26 8.88
C PRO A 425 -34.66 -21.70 7.91
N SER A 426 -35.71 -20.88 7.73
CA SER A 426 -36.91 -21.23 6.95
C SER A 426 -36.91 -20.70 5.51
N VAL A 427 -35.76 -20.28 4.98
CA VAL A 427 -35.66 -19.78 3.61
C VAL A 427 -35.85 -20.90 2.59
N SER A 428 -36.84 -20.77 1.73
CA SER A 428 -37.03 -21.70 0.61
C SER A 428 -35.99 -21.43 -0.49
N PRO A 429 -35.23 -22.44 -0.95
CA PRO A 429 -34.32 -22.29 -2.10
C PRO A 429 -35.04 -21.75 -3.35
N MET A 430 -36.31 -22.12 -3.52
CA MET A 430 -37.14 -21.69 -4.65
C MET A 430 -37.41 -20.19 -4.63
N ALA A 431 -37.49 -19.57 -3.45
CA ALA A 431 -37.72 -18.13 -3.32
C ALA A 431 -36.53 -17.29 -3.82
N ILE A 432 -35.30 -17.79 -3.70
CA ILE A 432 -34.12 -17.14 -4.29
C ILE A 432 -34.04 -17.45 -5.78
N CYS A 433 -34.25 -18.71 -6.17
CA CYS A 433 -34.09 -19.16 -7.55
C CYS A 433 -35.15 -18.66 -8.52
N ILE A 434 -36.31 -18.19 -8.05
CA ILE A 434 -37.33 -17.56 -8.92
C ILE A 434 -36.82 -16.25 -9.54
N SER A 435 -35.94 -15.54 -8.83
CA SER A 435 -35.32 -14.30 -9.29
C SER A 435 -34.10 -14.53 -10.18
N VAL A 436 -33.77 -15.77 -10.55
CA VAL A 436 -32.55 -16.09 -11.33
C VAL A 436 -32.88 -16.17 -12.82
N VAL A 437 -32.08 -15.51 -13.66
CA VAL A 437 -32.28 -15.38 -15.12
C VAL A 437 -32.51 -16.74 -15.82
N SER A 438 -31.93 -17.80 -15.26
CA SER A 438 -32.10 -19.18 -15.66
C SER A 438 -32.47 -20.04 -14.45
N ALA A 439 -33.69 -19.85 -13.92
CA ALA A 439 -34.27 -20.67 -12.85
C ALA A 439 -34.16 -22.16 -13.21
N SER A 440 -33.12 -22.80 -12.69
CA SER A 440 -32.70 -24.16 -13.04
C SER A 440 -32.61 -25.01 -11.77
N ILE A 441 -32.72 -26.32 -11.95
CA ILE A 441 -32.45 -27.31 -10.89
C ILE A 441 -31.06 -27.08 -10.27
N ASP A 442 -30.11 -26.57 -11.05
CA ASP A 442 -28.77 -26.24 -10.58
C ASP A 442 -28.77 -25.06 -9.59
N CYS A 443 -29.55 -24.00 -9.82
CA CYS A 443 -29.72 -22.93 -8.83
C CYS A 443 -30.20 -23.48 -7.48
N ILE A 444 -31.26 -24.30 -7.50
CA ILE A 444 -31.83 -24.87 -6.27
C ILE A 444 -30.75 -25.70 -5.55
N ARG A 445 -29.98 -26.51 -6.29
CA ARG A 445 -28.89 -27.30 -5.73
C ARG A 445 -27.82 -26.42 -5.06
N HIS A 446 -27.41 -25.32 -5.69
CA HIS A 446 -26.39 -24.42 -5.14
C HIS A 446 -26.89 -23.64 -3.92
N VAL A 447 -28.12 -23.15 -3.95
CA VAL A 447 -28.74 -22.45 -2.81
C VAL A 447 -28.95 -23.40 -1.64
N THR A 448 -29.42 -24.63 -1.86
CA THR A 448 -29.52 -25.65 -0.79
C THR A 448 -28.17 -25.93 -0.14
N ARG A 449 -27.10 -26.08 -0.93
CA ARG A 449 -25.73 -26.23 -0.39
C ARG A 449 -25.31 -25.03 0.45
N ALA A 450 -25.64 -23.82 0.02
CA ALA A 450 -25.34 -22.61 0.78
C ALA A 450 -26.11 -22.57 2.12
N ILE A 451 -27.37 -23.01 2.14
CA ILE A 451 -28.18 -23.14 3.37
C ILE A 451 -27.57 -24.19 4.31
N ASP A 452 -27.18 -25.36 3.78
CA ASP A 452 -26.55 -26.42 4.56
C ASP A 452 -25.22 -25.96 5.18
N LEU A 453 -24.42 -25.22 4.42
CA LEU A 453 -23.17 -24.64 4.91
C LEU A 453 -23.43 -23.59 6.01
N THR A 454 -24.39 -22.69 5.80
CA THR A 454 -24.77 -21.66 6.77
C THR A 454 -25.26 -22.27 8.09
N THR A 455 -26.06 -23.34 8.00
CA THR A 455 -26.63 -24.04 9.16
C THR A 455 -25.57 -24.87 9.88
N SER A 456 -24.77 -25.65 9.14
CA SER A 456 -23.74 -26.52 9.72
C SER A 456 -22.63 -25.76 10.45
N GLN A 457 -22.35 -24.52 10.03
CA GLN A 457 -21.35 -23.65 10.66
C GLN A 457 -21.96 -22.68 11.70
N ASN A 458 -23.24 -22.83 12.06
CA ASN A 458 -23.95 -21.96 13.03
C ASN A 458 -23.81 -20.45 12.73
N LEU A 459 -23.91 -20.07 11.45
CA LEU A 459 -23.74 -18.67 11.04
C LEU A 459 -25.01 -17.83 11.25
N ILE A 460 -26.17 -18.45 11.49
CA ILE A 460 -27.47 -17.78 11.60
C ILE A 460 -27.53 -16.95 12.90
N ASN A 461 -27.91 -15.68 12.79
CA ASN A 461 -28.11 -14.80 13.94
C ASN A 461 -29.38 -13.94 13.80
N GLU A 462 -30.49 -14.45 14.36
CA GLU A 462 -31.82 -13.81 14.27
C GLU A 462 -31.88 -12.47 14.99
N THR A 463 -31.22 -12.35 16.15
CA THR A 463 -31.19 -11.08 16.91
C THR A 463 -30.54 -9.96 16.10
N LEU A 464 -29.43 -10.28 15.44
CA LEU A 464 -28.70 -9.35 14.59
C LEU A 464 -29.52 -8.93 13.36
N SER A 465 -30.26 -9.87 12.75
CA SER A 465 -31.13 -9.59 11.61
C SER A 465 -32.18 -8.53 11.92
N SER A 466 -32.88 -8.65 13.05
CA SER A 466 -33.91 -7.69 13.46
C SER A 466 -33.35 -6.28 13.71
N ALA A 467 -32.17 -6.19 14.34
CA ALA A 467 -31.50 -4.93 14.62
C ALA A 467 -31.01 -4.25 13.34
N LEU A 468 -30.38 -5.01 12.43
CA LEU A 468 -29.88 -4.48 11.16
C LEU A 468 -31.02 -4.05 10.22
N THR A 469 -32.14 -4.77 10.23
CA THR A 469 -33.31 -4.40 9.43
C THR A 469 -33.82 -3.02 9.85
N ALA A 470 -33.99 -2.78 11.15
CA ALA A 470 -34.42 -1.48 11.66
C ALA A 470 -33.47 -0.34 11.25
N VAL A 471 -32.15 -0.56 11.34
CA VAL A 471 -31.14 0.43 10.97
C VAL A 471 -31.17 0.74 9.46
N ILE A 472 -31.26 -0.28 8.60
CA ILE A 472 -31.27 -0.07 7.15
C ILE A 472 -32.59 0.56 6.70
N SER A 473 -33.71 0.16 7.30
CA SER A 473 -35.02 0.77 7.01
C SER A 473 -35.10 2.24 7.41
N ASP A 474 -34.45 2.65 8.51
CA ASP A 474 -34.38 4.06 8.95
C ASP A 474 -33.65 4.95 7.93
N MET A 475 -32.66 4.40 7.23
CA MET A 475 -31.94 5.10 6.15
C MET A 475 -32.73 5.19 4.83
N GLN A 476 -33.88 4.51 4.73
CA GLN A 476 -34.78 4.54 3.57
C GLN A 476 -34.12 4.20 2.22
N VAL A 477 -33.10 3.35 2.23
CA VAL A 477 -32.37 2.95 1.00
C VAL A 477 -33.28 2.16 0.07
N SER A 478 -33.39 2.59 -1.18
CA SER A 478 -34.35 2.07 -2.14
C SER A 478 -33.79 1.90 -3.56
N LEU A 479 -34.52 1.15 -4.37
CA LEU A 479 -34.41 1.06 -5.81
C LEU A 479 -35.50 1.93 -6.44
N MET A 480 -35.27 2.42 -7.66
CA MET A 480 -36.28 3.17 -8.43
C MET A 480 -36.44 2.64 -9.85
N GLN A 481 -37.60 2.89 -10.46
CA GLN A 481 -37.84 2.79 -11.90
C GLN A 481 -38.80 3.89 -12.37
N PHE A 482 -38.51 4.46 -13.54
CA PHE A 482 -39.54 5.13 -14.33
C PHE A 482 -40.43 4.08 -14.99
N ALA A 483 -41.74 4.17 -14.77
CA ALA A 483 -42.69 3.27 -15.37
C ALA A 483 -43.88 4.01 -15.99
N SER A 484 -44.58 3.33 -16.89
CA SER A 484 -45.92 3.72 -17.30
C SER A 484 -46.81 2.50 -17.45
N ASP A 485 -48.12 2.70 -17.55
CA ASP A 485 -49.04 1.65 -17.98
C ASP A 485 -48.62 1.07 -19.34
N ARG A 486 -49.09 -0.14 -19.68
CA ARG A 486 -48.75 -0.78 -20.96
C ARG A 486 -49.02 0.06 -22.21
N ASN A 487 -49.90 1.05 -22.15
CA ASN A 487 -50.19 1.93 -23.29
C ASN A 487 -49.25 3.15 -23.36
N GLY A 488 -48.37 3.37 -22.39
CA GLY A 488 -47.43 4.50 -22.39
C GLY A 488 -48.04 5.84 -22.00
N SER A 489 -49.19 5.83 -21.33
CA SER A 489 -50.07 6.99 -21.10
C SER A 489 -50.00 7.52 -19.66
N GLU A 490 -50.04 6.65 -18.65
CA GLU A 490 -49.98 7.01 -17.24
C GLU A 490 -48.58 6.75 -16.70
N TRP A 491 -47.85 7.80 -16.34
CA TRP A 491 -46.47 7.72 -15.89
C TRP A 491 -46.40 7.71 -14.36
N THR A 492 -45.57 6.82 -13.81
CA THR A 492 -45.36 6.70 -12.37
C THR A 492 -43.89 6.44 -12.04
N LEU A 493 -43.45 6.95 -10.89
CA LEU A 493 -42.14 6.66 -10.33
C LEU A 493 -42.30 5.53 -9.31
N LEU A 494 -41.80 4.35 -9.65
CA LEU A 494 -41.82 3.20 -8.77
C LEU A 494 -40.61 3.23 -7.85
N THR A 495 -40.82 3.00 -6.56
CA THR A 495 -39.75 2.88 -5.56
C THR A 495 -39.95 1.65 -4.69
N ALA A 496 -38.88 0.95 -4.33
CA ALA A 496 -38.93 -0.22 -3.45
C ALA A 496 -37.72 -0.22 -2.48
N PRO A 497 -37.91 -0.39 -1.16
CA PRO A 497 -36.79 -0.55 -0.22
C PRO A 497 -35.87 -1.70 -0.62
N ILE A 498 -34.58 -1.65 -0.32
CA ILE A 498 -33.66 -2.76 -0.67
C ILE A 498 -33.98 -4.05 0.10
N LEU A 499 -34.46 -3.93 1.34
CA LEU A 499 -34.97 -5.05 2.14
C LEU A 499 -36.49 -5.19 1.92
N HIS A 500 -36.93 -5.22 0.66
CA HIS A 500 -38.31 -5.50 0.30
C HIS A 500 -38.60 -7.00 0.36
N ASP A 501 -39.85 -7.34 0.62
CA ASP A 501 -40.35 -8.71 0.64
C ASP A 501 -39.58 -9.63 1.61
N THR A 502 -39.84 -10.94 1.55
CA THR A 502 -39.07 -11.97 2.27
C THR A 502 -37.87 -12.46 1.46
N ASN A 503 -37.49 -11.76 0.39
CA ASN A 503 -36.42 -12.18 -0.52
C ASN A 503 -35.03 -11.91 0.09
N PRO A 504 -34.18 -12.93 0.28
CA PRO A 504 -32.84 -12.77 0.84
C PRO A 504 -31.90 -11.88 0.03
N LEU A 505 -32.18 -11.67 -1.27
CA LEU A 505 -31.32 -10.87 -2.15
C LEU A 505 -31.19 -9.40 -1.73
N GLY A 506 -32.13 -8.86 -0.94
CA GLY A 506 -31.98 -7.54 -0.33
C GLY A 506 -30.73 -7.40 0.55
N TRP A 507 -30.35 -8.47 1.27
CA TRP A 507 -29.14 -8.50 2.08
C TRP A 507 -27.85 -8.54 1.24
N VAL A 508 -27.94 -8.99 -0.03
CA VAL A 508 -26.81 -8.90 -0.97
C VAL A 508 -26.53 -7.45 -1.31
N TYR A 509 -27.56 -6.62 -1.55
CA TYR A 509 -27.37 -5.17 -1.72
C TYR A 509 -26.68 -4.53 -0.51
N ALA A 510 -27.10 -4.88 0.71
CA ALA A 510 -26.48 -4.38 1.94
C ALA A 510 -25.01 -4.83 2.07
N TYR A 511 -24.72 -6.09 1.77
CA TYR A 511 -23.35 -6.62 1.78
C TYR A 511 -22.46 -5.94 0.73
N GLU A 512 -22.96 -5.74 -0.49
CA GLU A 512 -22.24 -5.08 -1.59
C GLU A 512 -22.04 -3.58 -1.34
N TRP A 513 -22.96 -2.92 -0.62
CA TRP A 513 -22.78 -1.54 -0.15
C TRP A 513 -21.68 -1.45 0.90
N ALA A 514 -21.70 -2.34 1.91
CA ALA A 514 -20.70 -2.36 2.97
C ALA A 514 -19.29 -2.75 2.48
N THR A 515 -19.23 -3.63 1.47
CA THR A 515 -17.98 -3.99 0.79
C THR A 515 -17.64 -3.06 -0.38
N GLY A 516 -18.34 -1.93 -0.56
CA GLY A 516 -17.98 -0.90 -1.53
C GLY A 516 -18.06 -1.32 -3.01
N ILE A 517 -18.76 -2.40 -3.34
CA ILE A 517 -19.14 -2.79 -4.71
C ILE A 517 -20.25 -1.87 -5.24
N ARG A 518 -21.11 -1.38 -4.35
CA ARG A 518 -22.17 -0.40 -4.58
C ARG A 518 -21.99 0.80 -3.65
N GLU A 519 -22.57 1.94 -4.03
CA GLU A 519 -22.67 3.11 -3.15
C GLU A 519 -24.13 3.56 -3.04
N VAL A 520 -24.45 4.26 -1.96
CA VAL A 520 -25.77 4.85 -1.73
C VAL A 520 -25.65 6.36 -1.81
N VAL A 521 -26.53 6.98 -2.60
CA VAL A 521 -26.58 8.43 -2.78
C VAL A 521 -27.97 8.93 -2.38
N SER A 522 -28.01 9.95 -1.53
CA SER A 522 -29.20 10.70 -1.15
C SER A 522 -29.39 11.86 -2.14
N PHE A 523 -30.51 11.86 -2.87
CA PHE A 523 -30.93 12.91 -3.78
C PHE A 523 -31.94 13.81 -3.06
N GLU A 524 -31.47 14.92 -2.50
CA GLU A 524 -32.24 15.78 -1.60
C GLU A 524 -32.72 17.04 -2.32
N GLY A 525 -34.00 17.07 -2.69
CA GLY A 525 -34.61 18.23 -3.35
C GLY A 525 -35.65 18.93 -2.48
N ASP A 526 -36.41 19.82 -3.11
CA ASP A 526 -37.41 20.66 -2.46
C ASP A 526 -38.70 19.92 -2.11
N ASN A 527 -39.10 18.96 -2.94
CA ASN A 527 -40.34 18.19 -2.77
C ASN A 527 -40.11 16.92 -1.95
N GLY A 528 -38.95 16.30 -2.10
CA GLY A 528 -38.67 15.01 -1.50
C GLY A 528 -37.20 14.62 -1.53
N THR A 529 -36.90 13.53 -0.83
CA THR A 529 -35.57 12.91 -0.83
C THR A 529 -35.69 11.48 -1.33
N LEU A 530 -34.87 11.12 -2.32
CA LEU A 530 -34.75 9.73 -2.78
C LEU A 530 -33.37 9.21 -2.39
N VAL A 531 -33.34 8.18 -1.54
CA VAL A 531 -32.10 7.50 -1.17
C VAL A 531 -31.97 6.25 -2.03
N LEU A 532 -31.02 6.28 -2.97
CA LEU A 532 -30.90 5.26 -4.01
C LEU A 532 -29.56 4.52 -3.90
N ILE A 533 -29.61 3.20 -4.06
CA ILE A 533 -28.41 2.37 -4.20
C ILE A 533 -28.00 2.25 -5.68
N SER A 534 -26.70 2.34 -5.94
CA SER A 534 -26.14 2.22 -7.29
C SER A 534 -26.24 0.79 -7.85
N ASP A 535 -26.06 0.66 -9.16
CA ASP A 535 -25.70 -0.65 -9.69
C ASP A 535 -24.27 -1.06 -9.28
N ALA A 536 -23.91 -2.34 -9.43
CA ALA A 536 -22.56 -2.82 -9.12
C ALA A 536 -21.57 -2.19 -10.11
N TYR A 537 -20.54 -1.57 -9.56
CA TYR A 537 -19.50 -0.93 -10.36
C TYR A 537 -18.61 -1.98 -11.04
N GLN A 538 -18.51 -1.92 -12.36
CA GLN A 538 -17.51 -2.70 -13.10
C GLN A 538 -16.17 -1.95 -13.08
N SER A 539 -15.10 -2.68 -12.70
CA SER A 539 -13.69 -2.25 -12.52
C SER A 539 -13.37 -0.78 -12.84
N THR A 540 -12.99 -0.04 -11.79
CA THR A 540 -12.50 1.34 -11.85
C THR A 540 -11.17 1.46 -12.58
N GLY A 541 -11.23 1.88 -13.85
CA GLY A 541 -10.07 2.37 -14.58
C GLY A 541 -8.96 1.34 -14.79
N THR A 542 -7.96 1.75 -15.56
CA THR A 542 -6.72 0.98 -15.71
C THR A 542 -5.96 1.03 -14.40
N GLN A 543 -5.97 -0.06 -13.63
CA GLN A 543 -4.98 -0.23 -12.58
C GLN A 543 -3.62 -0.52 -13.23
N ASP A 544 -2.62 0.26 -12.82
CA ASP A 544 -1.24 -0.14 -13.05
C ASP A 544 -0.93 -1.24 -12.03
N PRO A 545 -0.70 -2.49 -12.46
CA PRO A 545 -0.35 -3.55 -11.53
C PRO A 545 0.93 -3.13 -10.79
N ASN A 546 0.95 -3.33 -9.47
CA ASN A 546 2.14 -3.19 -8.64
C ASN A 546 3.27 -4.10 -9.15
N THR A 547 4.02 -3.61 -10.12
CA THR A 547 5.05 -4.35 -10.83
C THR A 547 6.44 -3.79 -10.54
N ALA A 548 6.55 -2.82 -9.63
CA ALA A 548 7.83 -2.38 -9.12
C ALA A 548 8.59 -3.61 -8.60
N PRO A 549 9.71 -4.01 -9.24
CA PRO A 549 10.46 -5.16 -8.81
C PRO A 549 11.03 -4.88 -7.41
N LEU A 550 10.96 -5.87 -6.53
CA LEU A 550 11.69 -5.82 -5.26
C LEU A 550 13.17 -5.65 -5.58
N SER A 551 13.84 -4.69 -4.92
CA SER A 551 15.30 -4.63 -4.99
C SER A 551 15.90 -5.91 -4.42
N GLN A 552 16.97 -6.36 -5.06
CA GLN A 552 17.67 -7.62 -4.79
C GLN A 552 19.10 -7.37 -4.35
N ALA A 553 19.42 -6.19 -3.81
CA ALA A 553 20.78 -5.83 -3.40
C ALA A 553 21.38 -6.83 -2.40
N SER A 554 20.55 -7.42 -1.54
CA SER A 554 20.92 -8.47 -0.58
C SER A 554 21.46 -9.76 -1.22
N THR A 555 21.23 -9.97 -2.52
CA THR A 555 21.75 -11.14 -3.27
C THR A 555 23.28 -11.13 -3.34
N ILE A 556 23.90 -9.94 -3.46
CA ILE A 556 25.36 -9.81 -3.46
C ILE A 556 25.92 -10.28 -2.11
N VAL A 557 25.27 -9.90 -1.00
CA VAL A 557 25.66 -10.34 0.35
C VAL A 557 25.55 -11.86 0.47
N PHE A 558 24.49 -12.46 -0.07
CA PHE A 558 24.34 -13.91 -0.13
C PHE A 558 25.52 -14.58 -0.85
N TYR A 559 25.93 -14.08 -2.03
CA TYR A 559 27.08 -14.64 -2.77
C TYR A 559 28.40 -14.51 -2.01
N MET A 560 28.63 -13.42 -1.27
CA MET A 560 29.80 -13.31 -0.40
C MET A 560 29.79 -14.36 0.72
N LEU A 561 28.63 -14.65 1.30
CA LEU A 561 28.49 -15.67 2.34
C LEU A 561 28.55 -17.10 1.76
N LEU A 562 28.09 -17.31 0.54
CA LEU A 562 28.31 -18.54 -0.21
C LEU A 562 29.80 -18.79 -0.44
N TYR A 563 30.52 -17.79 -0.93
CA TYR A 563 31.99 -17.83 -1.06
C TYR A 563 32.66 -18.20 0.26
N SER A 564 32.27 -17.57 1.37
CA SER A 564 32.83 -17.87 2.69
C SER A 564 32.66 -19.34 3.09
N SER A 565 31.51 -19.93 2.74
CA SER A 565 31.19 -21.32 3.06
C SER A 565 31.96 -22.29 2.15
N VAL A 566 32.09 -21.98 0.86
CA VAL A 566 32.87 -22.77 -0.11
C VAL A 566 34.33 -22.87 0.30
N VAL A 567 34.95 -21.75 0.73
CA VAL A 567 36.33 -21.74 1.23
C VAL A 567 36.48 -22.64 2.45
N LEU A 568 35.58 -22.53 3.44
CA LEU A 568 35.62 -23.41 4.62
C LEU A 568 35.41 -24.89 4.27
N VAL A 569 34.55 -25.21 3.28
CA VAL A 569 34.37 -26.57 2.76
C VAL A 569 35.65 -27.09 2.13
N ALA A 570 36.30 -26.29 1.28
CA ALA A 570 37.55 -26.68 0.65
C ALA A 570 38.65 -27.00 1.69
N ILE A 571 38.77 -26.19 2.73
CA ILE A 571 39.73 -26.41 3.82
C ILE A 571 39.37 -27.66 4.62
N ALA A 572 38.08 -27.86 4.93
CA ALA A 572 37.62 -29.07 5.63
C ALA A 572 37.90 -30.35 4.81
N VAL A 573 37.69 -30.31 3.49
CA VAL A 573 38.03 -31.41 2.58
C VAL A 573 39.53 -31.66 2.56
N ALA A 574 40.36 -30.62 2.47
CA ALA A 574 41.81 -30.74 2.55
C ALA A 574 42.25 -31.39 3.88
N CYS A 575 41.69 -30.95 5.01
CA CYS A 575 41.94 -31.54 6.32
C CYS A 575 41.51 -33.01 6.37
N THR A 576 40.38 -33.36 5.75
CA THR A 576 39.87 -34.76 5.71
C THR A 576 40.76 -35.65 4.86
N VAL A 577 41.21 -35.18 3.69
CA VAL A 577 42.14 -35.92 2.83
C VAL A 577 43.47 -36.17 3.56
N LEU A 578 43.98 -35.15 4.27
CA LEU A 578 45.18 -35.28 5.09
C LEU A 578 44.97 -36.26 6.25
N ALA A 579 43.84 -36.19 6.96
CA ALA A 579 43.49 -37.12 8.03
C ALA A 579 43.44 -38.57 7.55
N VAL A 580 42.90 -38.83 6.35
CA VAL A 580 42.88 -40.17 5.75
C VAL A 580 44.30 -40.62 5.36
N ARG A 581 45.09 -39.72 4.76
CA ARG A 581 46.50 -40.00 4.39
C ARG A 581 47.38 -40.30 5.60
N THR A 582 47.14 -39.64 6.72
CA THR A 582 47.86 -39.88 7.99
C THR A 582 47.25 -41.02 8.82
N ARG A 583 46.32 -41.82 8.25
CA ARG A 583 45.65 -42.95 8.93
C ARG A 583 44.97 -42.54 10.24
N LEU A 584 44.36 -41.36 10.28
CA LEU A 584 43.71 -40.75 11.44
C LEU A 584 44.66 -40.47 12.64
N ALA A 585 45.98 -40.48 12.41
CA ALA A 585 46.97 -40.08 13.41
C ALA A 585 47.15 -38.55 13.38
N PHE A 586 46.24 -37.83 14.03
CA PHE A 586 46.27 -36.36 14.12
C PHE A 586 45.70 -35.87 15.47
N ALA A 587 46.02 -34.64 15.87
CA ALA A 587 45.59 -34.04 17.12
C ALA A 587 44.14 -33.53 17.00
N GLY A 588 43.17 -34.39 17.32
CA GLY A 588 41.72 -34.06 17.22
C GLY A 588 41.28 -32.81 17.98
N GLN A 589 42.04 -32.38 18.99
CA GLN A 589 41.77 -31.13 19.73
C GLN A 589 41.83 -29.89 18.83
N ASN A 590 42.70 -29.89 17.81
CA ASN A 590 42.83 -28.78 16.85
C ASN A 590 41.57 -28.63 15.97
N LEU A 591 40.76 -29.68 15.80
CA LEU A 591 39.52 -29.61 15.04
C LEU A 591 38.40 -28.87 15.78
N PHE A 592 38.39 -28.84 17.11
CA PHE A 592 37.36 -28.10 17.88
C PHE A 592 37.47 -26.58 17.70
N VAL A 593 38.65 -26.08 17.32
CA VAL A 593 38.91 -24.66 17.03
C VAL A 593 38.93 -24.35 15.53
N PHE A 594 38.60 -25.32 14.67
CA PHE A 594 38.57 -25.22 13.20
C PHE A 594 37.90 -23.93 12.73
N HIS A 595 36.65 -23.72 13.16
CA HIS A 595 35.82 -22.60 12.70
C HIS A 595 36.40 -21.24 13.07
N ARG A 596 37.23 -21.13 14.12
CA ARG A 596 37.86 -19.87 14.53
C ARG A 596 39.17 -19.64 13.79
N VAL A 597 40.02 -20.66 13.73
CA VAL A 597 41.37 -20.56 13.14
C VAL A 597 41.31 -20.47 11.61
N ALA A 598 40.51 -21.35 10.99
CA ALA A 598 40.36 -21.38 9.53
C ALA A 598 39.68 -20.10 9.02
N ALA A 599 38.63 -19.64 9.70
CA ALA A 599 37.94 -18.40 9.35
C ALA A 599 38.85 -17.17 9.42
N SER A 600 39.56 -16.99 10.53
CA SER A 600 40.52 -15.90 10.74
C SER A 600 41.56 -15.85 9.62
N THR A 601 42.07 -17.03 9.26
CA THR A 601 43.20 -17.18 8.37
C THR A 601 42.82 -17.07 6.88
N TRP A 602 41.67 -17.63 6.49
CA TRP A 602 41.30 -17.80 5.08
C TRP A 602 40.18 -16.88 4.60
N LEU A 603 39.34 -16.36 5.49
CA LEU A 603 38.24 -15.44 5.14
C LEU A 603 38.56 -14.00 5.53
N GLY A 604 39.22 -13.82 6.68
CA GLY A 604 39.46 -12.52 7.28
C GLY A 604 38.25 -11.95 8.02
N ARG A 605 38.52 -10.96 8.88
CA ARG A 605 37.55 -10.36 9.80
C ARG A 605 36.30 -9.76 9.14
N PRO A 606 36.38 -9.06 7.99
CA PRO A 606 35.20 -8.44 7.38
C PRO A 606 34.13 -9.47 6.97
N LEU A 607 34.53 -10.59 6.35
CA LEU A 607 33.59 -11.65 5.95
C LEU A 607 33.02 -12.40 7.16
N MET A 608 33.82 -12.58 8.21
CA MET A 608 33.34 -13.16 9.47
C MET A 608 32.29 -12.25 10.13
N PHE A 609 32.55 -10.94 10.18
CA PHE A 609 31.61 -9.97 10.71
C PHE A 609 30.32 -9.94 9.90
N LEU A 610 30.42 -9.88 8.56
CA LEU A 610 29.28 -9.88 7.66
C LEU A 610 28.41 -11.13 7.86
N ARG A 611 29.05 -12.30 8.01
CA ARG A 611 28.37 -13.57 8.26
C ARG A 611 27.55 -13.55 9.55
N GLY A 612 28.16 -13.08 10.64
CA GLY A 612 27.45 -12.98 11.92
C GLY A 612 26.42 -11.86 11.96
N ALA A 613 26.65 -10.75 11.26
CA ALA A 613 25.69 -9.66 11.14
C ALA A 613 24.42 -10.13 10.42
N CYS A 614 24.54 -10.89 9.32
CA CYS A 614 23.40 -11.45 8.63
C CYS A 614 22.59 -12.40 9.52
N ALA A 615 23.25 -13.23 10.34
CA ALA A 615 22.57 -14.10 11.30
C ALA A 615 21.85 -13.31 12.41
N LEU A 616 22.44 -12.20 12.90
CA LEU A 616 21.76 -11.29 13.83
C LEU A 616 20.52 -10.64 13.22
N LEU A 617 20.58 -10.25 11.94
CA LEU A 617 19.43 -9.73 11.22
C LEU A 617 18.31 -10.79 11.17
N LEU A 618 18.62 -12.04 10.83
CA LEU A 618 17.62 -13.12 10.81
C LEU A 618 17.01 -13.40 12.19
N LEU A 619 17.81 -13.34 13.28
CA LEU A 619 17.32 -13.45 14.67
C LEU A 619 16.52 -12.22 15.14
N SER A 620 16.59 -11.12 14.39
CA SER A 620 15.84 -9.89 14.64
C SER A 620 14.63 -9.74 13.70
N THR A 621 14.37 -10.72 12.83
CA THR A 621 13.28 -10.73 11.85
C THR A 621 12.30 -11.87 12.13
N ALA A 622 11.00 -11.57 12.08
CA ALA A 622 9.93 -12.52 12.32
C ALA A 622 9.87 -13.62 11.24
N PRO A 623 9.71 -14.91 11.60
CA PRO A 623 9.63 -16.04 10.68
C PRO A 623 8.20 -16.23 10.12
N VAL A 624 7.61 -15.20 9.51
CA VAL A 624 6.23 -15.28 9.00
C VAL A 624 6.20 -15.69 7.54
N THR A 625 5.42 -16.73 7.23
CA THR A 625 5.22 -17.22 5.86
C THR A 625 3.74 -17.18 5.48
N LEU A 626 3.50 -16.94 4.19
CA LEU A 626 2.17 -17.11 3.61
C LEU A 626 1.92 -18.60 3.42
N THR A 627 0.81 -19.08 3.99
CA THR A 627 0.38 -20.46 3.84
C THR A 627 -1.01 -20.49 3.21
N GLN A 628 -1.25 -21.52 2.40
CA GLN A 628 -2.56 -21.80 1.83
C GLN A 628 -3.05 -23.12 2.40
N THR A 629 -4.19 -23.10 3.08
CA THR A 629 -4.82 -24.28 3.66
C THR A 629 -6.29 -24.28 3.30
N ASN A 630 -6.80 -25.37 2.72
CA ASN A 630 -8.23 -25.53 2.42
C ASN A 630 -8.83 -24.35 1.60
N GLY A 631 -8.12 -23.89 0.56
CA GLY A 631 -8.61 -22.80 -0.32
C GLY A 631 -8.48 -21.37 0.25
N VAL A 632 -8.06 -21.23 1.50
CA VAL A 632 -7.86 -19.95 2.19
C VAL A 632 -6.38 -19.65 2.36
N SER A 633 -6.01 -18.39 2.23
CA SER A 633 -4.64 -17.92 2.42
C SER A 633 -4.55 -17.09 3.70
N ALA A 634 -3.51 -17.33 4.51
CA ALA A 634 -3.27 -16.61 5.75
C ALA A 634 -1.77 -16.56 6.09
N LEU A 635 -1.37 -15.52 6.82
CA LEU A 635 -0.04 -15.43 7.39
C LEU A 635 0.03 -16.24 8.67
N VAL A 636 0.99 -17.15 8.75
CA VAL A 636 1.19 -17.98 9.93
C VAL A 636 2.51 -17.61 10.58
N SER A 637 2.44 -17.21 11.84
CA SER A 637 3.61 -17.04 12.69
C SER A 637 3.90 -18.35 13.41
N SER A 638 4.57 -19.28 12.70
CA SER A 638 5.17 -20.43 13.38
C SER A 638 6.53 -19.98 13.90
N GLY A 639 6.69 -19.87 15.23
CA GLY A 639 7.99 -19.57 15.83
C GLY A 639 9.09 -20.48 15.25
N ARG A 640 10.33 -19.97 15.16
CA ARG A 640 11.44 -20.75 14.57
C ARG A 640 11.59 -22.05 15.36
N PRO A 641 11.70 -23.20 14.68
CA PRO A 641 11.93 -24.45 15.37
C PRO A 641 13.30 -24.38 16.08
N PHE A 642 13.40 -25.05 17.24
CA PHE A 642 14.59 -24.98 18.10
C PHE A 642 15.90 -25.24 17.34
N TYR A 643 15.89 -26.16 16.38
CA TYR A 643 17.09 -26.48 15.59
C TYR A 643 17.51 -25.34 14.64
N GLU A 644 16.59 -24.52 14.13
CA GLU A 644 16.95 -23.32 13.34
C GLU A 644 17.53 -22.22 14.23
N ALA A 645 16.93 -22.03 15.42
CA ALA A 645 17.39 -21.06 16.40
C ALA A 645 18.84 -21.30 16.84
N ILE A 646 19.22 -22.56 17.11
CA ILE A 646 20.61 -22.90 17.48
C ILE A 646 21.61 -22.70 16.33
N VAL A 647 21.17 -22.90 15.08
CA VAL A 647 22.01 -22.69 13.89
C VAL A 647 22.26 -21.20 13.70
N LEU A 648 21.20 -20.37 13.73
CA LEU A 648 21.31 -18.92 13.62
C LEU A 648 22.13 -18.33 14.78
N ALA A 649 21.92 -18.80 16.01
CA ALA A 649 22.73 -18.40 17.17
C ALA A 649 24.22 -18.76 16.97
N GLY A 650 24.51 -19.92 16.37
CA GLY A 650 25.88 -20.35 16.05
C GLY A 650 26.54 -19.42 15.02
N GLU A 651 25.79 -19.01 14.01
CA GLU A 651 26.25 -18.11 12.94
C GLU A 651 26.37 -16.66 13.41
N ALA A 652 25.50 -16.20 14.32
CA ALA A 652 25.63 -14.88 14.95
C ALA A 652 26.91 -14.73 15.79
N ASN A 653 27.43 -15.86 16.30
CA ASN A 653 28.61 -15.90 17.16
C ASN A 653 29.92 -15.57 16.43
N TRP A 654 29.90 -15.47 15.09
CA TRP A 654 31.07 -15.06 14.32
C TRP A 654 31.53 -13.64 14.65
N ILE A 655 30.61 -12.74 15.04
CA ILE A 655 30.98 -11.40 15.53
C ILE A 655 31.75 -11.52 16.85
N THR A 656 31.31 -12.38 17.77
CA THR A 656 32.04 -12.69 19.00
C THR A 656 33.47 -13.14 18.71
N TYR A 657 33.68 -13.95 17.65
CA TYR A 657 35.03 -14.37 17.24
C TYR A 657 35.87 -13.21 16.75
N VAL A 658 35.34 -12.32 15.89
CA VAL A 658 36.05 -11.13 15.40
C VAL A 658 36.47 -10.21 16.56
N VAL A 659 35.55 -9.94 17.48
CA VAL A 659 35.80 -9.13 18.67
C VAL A 659 36.88 -9.76 19.55
N TYR A 660 36.83 -11.08 19.71
CA TYR A 660 37.84 -11.83 20.43
C TYR A 660 39.24 -11.71 19.79
N GLU A 661 39.33 -11.71 18.46
CA GLU A 661 40.63 -11.51 17.80
C GLU A 661 41.22 -10.11 18.03
N CYS A 662 40.37 -9.09 18.16
CA CYS A 662 40.82 -7.75 18.52
C CYS A 662 41.36 -7.74 19.96
N GLN A 663 40.75 -8.50 20.88
CA GLN A 663 41.23 -8.64 22.25
C GLN A 663 42.59 -9.34 22.35
N LEU A 664 42.94 -10.25 21.42
CA LEU A 664 44.24 -10.95 21.44
C LEU A 664 45.44 -10.00 21.42
N VAL A 665 45.28 -8.76 20.93
CA VAL A 665 46.31 -7.72 20.98
C VAL A 665 46.61 -7.30 22.43
N LEU A 666 45.59 -7.24 23.28
CA LEU A 666 45.70 -6.82 24.67
C LEU A 666 45.99 -8.01 25.61
N HIS A 667 45.39 -9.17 25.32
CA HIS A 667 45.48 -10.38 26.15
C HIS A 667 45.61 -11.64 25.27
N PRO A 668 46.80 -12.25 25.18
CA PRO A 668 47.07 -13.37 24.26
C PRO A 668 46.52 -14.74 24.70
N ASP A 669 45.86 -14.85 25.87
CA ASP A 669 45.46 -16.15 26.43
C ASP A 669 44.03 -16.56 26.01
N GLY A 670 43.92 -17.71 25.31
CA GLY A 670 42.70 -18.35 24.79
C GLY A 670 41.59 -18.63 25.82
N SER A 671 40.36 -18.10 25.69
CA SER A 671 39.18 -18.54 26.46
C SER A 671 38.01 -18.81 25.52
N MET A 672 37.42 -19.99 25.67
CA MET A 672 36.35 -20.49 24.81
C MET A 672 34.94 -20.25 25.36
N GLY A 673 34.81 -19.94 26.66
CA GLY A 673 33.54 -19.96 27.39
C GLY A 673 32.54 -18.86 27.01
N ALA A 674 33.00 -17.64 26.69
CA ALA A 674 32.11 -16.52 26.40
C ALA A 674 31.23 -16.76 25.16
N ALA A 675 31.78 -17.39 24.12
CA ALA A 675 31.02 -17.73 22.91
C ALA A 675 29.94 -18.78 23.19
N ALA A 676 30.19 -19.75 24.07
CA ALA A 676 29.17 -20.74 24.45
C ALA A 676 28.01 -20.08 25.22
N VAL A 677 28.31 -19.13 26.10
CA VAL A 677 27.30 -18.36 26.83
C VAL A 677 26.46 -17.50 25.89
N VAL A 678 27.08 -16.75 24.98
CA VAL A 678 26.35 -15.94 23.97
C VAL A 678 25.44 -16.83 23.13
N TRP A 679 25.94 -17.99 22.69
CA TRP A 679 25.15 -18.95 21.93
C TRP A 679 23.92 -19.45 22.71
N CYS A 680 24.10 -19.86 23.97
CA CYS A 680 22.98 -20.27 24.84
C CYS A 680 21.95 -19.16 25.03
N ILE A 681 22.41 -17.92 25.28
CA ILE A 681 21.52 -16.77 25.47
C ILE A 681 20.72 -16.51 24.18
N TYR A 682 21.36 -16.51 23.01
CA TYR A 682 20.68 -16.29 21.73
C TYR A 682 19.64 -17.37 21.44
N SER A 683 19.98 -18.65 21.62
CA SER A 683 19.04 -19.75 21.41
C SER A 683 17.85 -19.70 22.36
N LEU A 684 18.07 -19.39 23.65
CA LEU A 684 16.99 -19.23 24.62
C LEU A 684 16.12 -18.02 24.30
N LEU A 685 16.74 -16.89 23.95
CA LEU A 685 16.03 -15.65 23.68
C LEU A 685 15.15 -15.75 22.42
N ASP A 686 15.60 -16.44 21.37
CA ASP A 686 14.82 -16.66 20.15
C ASP A 686 13.59 -17.54 20.39
N VAL A 687 13.71 -18.56 21.26
CA VAL A 687 12.63 -19.51 21.57
C VAL A 687 11.64 -18.94 22.58
N LEU A 688 12.13 -18.27 23.62
CA LEU A 688 11.28 -17.75 24.72
C LEU A 688 10.62 -16.41 24.36
N ALA A 689 11.24 -15.62 23.47
CA ALA A 689 10.75 -14.32 23.06
C ALA A 689 10.99 -14.12 21.55
N PRO A 690 10.25 -14.85 20.68
CA PRO A 690 10.38 -14.72 19.23
C PRO A 690 9.91 -13.34 18.76
N VAL A 691 10.50 -12.86 17.67
CA VAL A 691 10.06 -11.61 17.02
C VAL A 691 8.75 -11.86 16.28
N THR A 692 7.75 -11.02 16.54
CA THR A 692 6.45 -11.03 15.87
C THR A 692 6.33 -9.87 14.89
N VAL A 693 5.49 -10.02 13.87
CA VAL A 693 5.15 -8.92 12.97
C VAL A 693 4.25 -7.94 13.72
N ALA A 694 4.63 -6.66 13.75
CA ALA A 694 3.83 -5.60 14.33
C ALA A 694 3.28 -4.71 13.22
N THR A 695 1.96 -4.63 13.10
CA THR A 695 1.32 -3.80 12.07
C THR A 695 0.54 -2.68 12.73
N THR A 696 0.76 -1.47 12.23
CA THR A 696 0.09 -0.25 12.67
C THR A 696 -0.66 0.33 11.49
N LEU A 697 -1.97 0.46 11.61
CA LEU A 697 -2.83 1.10 10.62
C LEU A 697 -3.11 2.53 11.08
N GLU A 698 -2.58 3.48 10.34
CA GLU A 698 -2.83 4.92 10.52
C GLU A 698 -3.13 5.51 9.15
N ARG A 699 -4.31 6.11 8.99
CA ARG A 699 -4.75 6.71 7.73
C ARG A 699 -4.41 8.18 7.72
N ASN A 700 -3.44 8.57 6.91
CA ASN A 700 -3.12 9.96 6.64
C ASN A 700 -3.21 10.22 5.13
N CYS A 701 -4.13 11.10 4.74
CA CYS A 701 -4.46 11.39 3.34
C CYS A 701 -4.31 12.88 3.04
N SER A 702 -3.92 13.17 1.81
CA SER A 702 -3.83 14.51 1.21
C SER A 702 -4.41 14.47 -0.21
N SER A 703 -4.92 15.58 -0.72
CA SER A 703 -5.40 15.66 -2.11
C SER A 703 -4.48 16.48 -2.99
N THR A 704 -4.46 16.13 -4.27
CA THR A 704 -4.03 17.02 -5.36
C THR A 704 -5.30 17.53 -6.06
N ASP A 705 -5.42 18.85 -6.20
CA ASP A 705 -6.59 19.52 -6.79
C ASP A 705 -7.94 19.07 -6.18
N TYR A 706 -7.95 18.87 -4.86
CA TYR A 706 -9.05 18.51 -3.94
C TYR A 706 -10.02 17.38 -4.39
N PHE A 707 -10.70 17.53 -5.52
CA PHE A 707 -11.68 16.57 -6.02
C PHE A 707 -11.07 15.45 -6.89
N TYR A 708 -9.94 15.71 -7.55
CA TYR A 708 -9.47 14.86 -8.65
C TYR A 708 -8.60 13.67 -8.25
N SER A 709 -7.71 13.83 -7.27
CA SER A 709 -6.77 12.77 -6.90
C SER A 709 -6.41 12.81 -5.42
N LEU A 710 -6.45 11.64 -4.77
CA LEU A 710 -6.08 11.44 -3.38
C LEU A 710 -4.75 10.71 -3.28
N ARG A 711 -3.98 11.06 -2.25
CA ARG A 711 -2.77 10.33 -1.84
C ARG A 711 -2.88 9.99 -0.37
N CYS A 712 -2.84 8.69 -0.06
CA CYS A 712 -2.99 8.17 1.29
C CYS A 712 -1.81 7.29 1.70
N THR A 713 -1.40 7.44 2.95
CA THR A 713 -0.45 6.57 3.65
C THR A 713 -1.21 5.86 4.78
N ASN A 714 -1.12 4.53 4.85
CA ASN A 714 -1.95 3.70 5.73
C ASN A 714 -1.18 3.08 6.93
N GLY A 715 -0.02 3.64 7.26
CA GLY A 715 0.80 3.20 8.39
C GLY A 715 1.98 2.30 8.00
N SER A 716 2.35 1.38 8.90
CA SER A 716 3.58 0.60 8.79
C SER A 716 3.46 -0.85 9.26
N ILE A 717 4.16 -1.76 8.57
CA ILE A 717 4.36 -3.16 8.96
C ILE A 717 5.82 -3.32 9.35
N SER A 718 6.08 -3.63 10.62
CA SER A 718 7.41 -3.94 11.12
C SER A 718 7.59 -5.46 11.17
N ILE A 719 8.41 -6.00 10.27
CA ILE A 719 8.73 -7.44 10.22
C ILE A 719 9.90 -7.76 11.17
N GLY A 720 10.80 -6.79 11.34
CA GLY A 720 11.95 -6.92 12.21
C GLY A 720 11.94 -5.90 13.33
N SER A 721 12.78 -6.14 14.35
CA SER A 721 12.92 -5.27 15.51
C SER A 721 14.35 -4.74 15.63
N LEU A 722 14.50 -3.43 15.43
CA LEU A 722 15.77 -2.74 15.66
C LEU A 722 16.20 -2.82 17.14
N GLN A 723 15.23 -2.78 18.06
CA GLN A 723 15.48 -2.98 19.48
C GLN A 723 16.06 -4.37 19.77
N ARG A 724 15.52 -5.43 19.14
CA ARG A 724 16.05 -6.79 19.25
C ARG A 724 17.50 -6.85 18.75
N LEU A 725 17.81 -6.21 17.63
CA LEU A 725 19.17 -6.15 17.10
C LEU A 725 20.14 -5.50 18.10
N TYR A 726 19.76 -4.36 18.71
CA TYR A 726 20.58 -3.71 19.74
C TYR A 726 20.76 -4.57 20.99
N VAL A 727 19.73 -5.29 21.43
CA VAL A 727 19.83 -6.23 22.55
C VAL A 727 20.83 -7.33 22.23
N LEU A 728 20.75 -7.92 21.03
CA LEU A 728 21.68 -8.97 20.61
C LEU A 728 23.13 -8.45 20.54
N LEU A 729 23.36 -7.26 19.98
CA LEU A 729 24.68 -6.62 19.95
C LEU A 729 25.18 -6.32 21.38
N GLY A 730 24.30 -5.80 22.24
CA GLY A 730 24.58 -5.49 23.64
C GLY A 730 25.00 -6.72 24.44
N ILE A 731 24.38 -7.89 24.19
CA ILE A 731 24.77 -9.17 24.79
C ILE A 731 26.22 -9.52 24.45
N GLN A 732 26.65 -9.31 23.19
CA GLN A 732 28.05 -9.60 22.80
C GLN A 732 29.04 -8.70 23.53
N VAL A 733 28.72 -7.40 23.62
CA VAL A 733 29.56 -6.42 24.33
C VAL A 733 29.61 -6.73 25.82
N ALA A 734 28.48 -7.06 26.45
CA ALA A 734 28.42 -7.42 27.86
C ALA A 734 29.23 -8.68 28.16
N CYS A 735 29.07 -9.74 27.37
CA CYS A 735 29.83 -10.97 27.52
C CYS A 735 31.34 -10.74 27.31
N LEU A 736 31.72 -9.84 26.39
CA LEU A 736 33.10 -9.43 26.21
C LEU A 736 33.66 -8.75 27.46
N LEU A 737 32.95 -7.76 28.01
CA LEU A 737 33.38 -7.03 29.20
C LEU A 737 33.54 -7.98 30.41
N ILE A 738 32.58 -8.89 30.60
CA ILE A 738 32.66 -9.91 31.65
C ILE A 738 33.90 -10.79 31.45
N ALA A 739 34.18 -11.22 30.21
CA ALA A 739 35.36 -12.02 29.92
C ALA A 739 36.68 -11.26 30.16
N ILE A 740 36.75 -9.96 29.86
CA ILE A 740 37.89 -9.09 30.16
C ILE A 740 38.07 -8.97 31.68
N CYS A 741 37.02 -8.62 32.42
CA CYS A 741 37.06 -8.46 33.88
C CYS A 741 37.45 -9.76 34.58
N TRP A 742 36.84 -10.89 34.21
CA TRP A 742 37.16 -12.20 34.81
C TRP A 742 38.63 -12.58 34.58
N ARG A 743 39.19 -12.25 33.41
CA ARG A 743 40.60 -12.48 33.12
C ARG A 743 41.53 -11.56 33.89
N HIS A 744 41.18 -10.29 34.05
CA HIS A 744 41.96 -9.37 34.87
C HIS A 744 42.07 -9.86 36.33
N HIS A 745 41.07 -10.60 36.82
CA HIS A 745 41.05 -11.19 38.15
C HIS A 745 41.70 -12.58 38.28
N ARG A 746 42.07 -13.26 37.17
CA ARG A 746 42.78 -14.55 37.22
C ARG A 746 44.29 -14.37 37.05
N THR A 747 45.07 -15.05 37.89
CA THR A 747 46.54 -15.08 37.80
C THR A 747 47.00 -15.77 36.52
N ARG A 748 47.97 -15.15 35.82
CA ARG A 748 48.58 -15.66 34.59
C ARG A 748 49.19 -17.04 34.82
N VAL A 749 48.86 -18.02 33.97
CA VAL A 749 49.60 -19.27 33.86
C VAL A 749 50.43 -19.19 32.58
N ASP A 750 51.75 -19.10 32.73
CA ASP A 750 52.70 -19.05 31.62
C ASP A 750 52.87 -20.44 30.99
N SER A 751 51.97 -20.77 30.05
CA SER A 751 52.17 -21.88 29.11
C SER A 751 52.21 -21.31 27.69
N ARG A 752 53.22 -20.49 27.39
CA ARG A 752 53.32 -19.81 26.10
C ARG A 752 54.20 -20.59 25.12
N ARG A 753 53.69 -20.79 23.90
CA ARG A 753 54.51 -21.04 22.72
C ARG A 753 55.37 -19.80 22.41
N PRO A 754 56.56 -19.94 21.79
CA PRO A 754 57.22 -18.82 21.14
C PRO A 754 56.30 -18.28 20.01
N ILE A 755 56.03 -16.98 20.02
CA ILE A 755 55.18 -16.31 19.02
C ILE A 755 55.89 -16.37 17.67
N THR A 756 55.37 -17.14 16.72
CA THR A 756 55.85 -17.18 15.33
C THR A 756 55.09 -16.18 14.48
N VAL A 757 55.82 -15.39 13.67
CA VAL A 757 55.26 -14.41 12.71
C VAL A 757 54.48 -15.10 11.57
N LEU A 758 54.69 -16.39 11.36
CA LEU A 758 54.02 -17.21 10.35
C LEU A 758 52.55 -17.54 10.68
N PHE A 759 52.18 -17.50 11.96
CA PHE A 759 50.85 -17.91 12.41
C PHE A 759 49.96 -16.68 12.67
N SER A 760 48.65 -16.83 12.41
CA SER A 760 47.69 -15.80 12.85
C SER A 760 47.66 -15.74 14.38
N GLY A 761 47.34 -14.57 14.94
CA GLY A 761 47.24 -14.41 16.41
C GLY A 761 46.27 -15.42 17.05
N VAL A 762 45.18 -15.76 16.34
CA VAL A 762 44.20 -16.76 16.77
C VAL A 762 44.78 -18.17 16.76
N ALA A 763 45.57 -18.54 15.75
CA ALA A 763 46.25 -19.83 15.68
C ALA A 763 47.25 -20.00 16.83
N ASN A 764 48.00 -18.94 17.16
CA ASN A 764 48.94 -18.94 18.28
C ASN A 764 48.25 -19.13 19.64
N ALA A 765 47.04 -18.57 19.80
CA ALA A 765 46.30 -18.58 21.06
C ALA A 765 45.45 -19.84 21.30
N LEU A 766 45.00 -20.53 20.24
CA LEU A 766 43.99 -21.59 20.34
C LEU A 766 44.44 -23.00 19.90
N LEU A 767 45.51 -23.14 19.09
CA LEU A 767 45.98 -24.46 18.66
C LEU A 767 46.82 -25.14 19.74
N HIS A 768 46.70 -26.47 19.87
CA HIS A 768 47.50 -27.28 20.80
C HIS A 768 48.99 -27.23 20.47
N HIS A 769 49.87 -27.39 21.48
CA HIS A 769 51.33 -27.28 21.42
C HIS A 769 52.05 -28.12 20.34
N GLU A 770 51.43 -29.19 19.84
CA GLU A 770 51.95 -30.02 18.74
C GLU A 770 51.10 -29.76 17.49
N LEU A 771 51.72 -29.25 16.43
CA LEU A 771 51.07 -29.00 15.13
C LEU A 771 51.32 -30.19 14.21
N ASP A 772 50.24 -30.79 13.75
CA ASP A 772 50.17 -31.78 12.68
C ASP A 772 49.95 -31.11 11.30
N ASP A 773 50.04 -31.87 10.21
CA ASP A 773 49.77 -31.39 8.85
C ASP A 773 48.41 -30.69 8.72
N ILE A 774 47.42 -31.13 9.51
CA ILE A 774 46.09 -30.51 9.59
C ILE A 774 46.19 -29.14 10.25
N GLY A 775 46.86 -29.03 11.40
CA GLY A 775 47.14 -27.77 12.08
C GLY A 775 47.84 -26.76 11.18
N TYR A 776 48.82 -27.18 10.38
CA TYR A 776 49.49 -26.31 9.41
C TYR A 776 48.52 -25.76 8.36
N VAL A 777 47.65 -26.59 7.78
CA VAL A 777 46.62 -26.14 6.82
C VAL A 777 45.63 -25.16 7.44
N LEU A 778 45.21 -25.37 8.70
CA LEU A 778 44.36 -24.42 9.42
C LEU A 778 45.04 -23.05 9.58
N THR A 779 46.36 -23.03 9.75
CA THR A 779 47.16 -21.81 9.79
C THR A 779 47.52 -21.24 8.42
N GLY A 780 47.01 -21.78 7.30
CA GLY A 780 47.25 -21.23 5.95
C GLY A 780 48.56 -21.69 5.30
N LEU A 781 49.23 -22.69 5.90
CA LEU A 781 50.45 -23.29 5.38
C LEU A 781 50.11 -24.60 4.67
N MET A 782 50.21 -24.59 3.35
CA MET A 782 49.95 -25.75 2.50
C MET A 782 51.24 -26.56 2.31
N PRO A 783 51.29 -27.87 2.67
CA PRO A 783 52.50 -28.67 2.50
C PRO A 783 52.80 -28.90 1.01
N LEU A 784 53.90 -28.33 0.50
CA LEU A 784 54.42 -28.59 -0.84
C LEU A 784 55.29 -29.85 -0.88
N GLN A 785 56.08 -30.04 0.18
CA GLN A 785 56.87 -31.25 0.44
C GLN A 785 56.66 -31.67 1.89
N HIS A 786 56.35 -32.95 2.10
CA HIS A 786 55.99 -33.52 3.40
C HIS A 786 57.01 -33.13 4.48
N GLY A 787 56.57 -32.36 5.48
CA GLY A 787 57.37 -31.98 6.65
C GLY A 787 58.57 -31.05 6.40
N ARG A 788 58.76 -30.47 5.21
CA ARG A 788 59.97 -29.67 4.88
C ARG A 788 59.70 -28.32 4.25
N VAL A 789 58.72 -28.23 3.34
CA VAL A 789 58.40 -26.99 2.59
C VAL A 789 56.90 -26.74 2.63
N PHE A 790 56.53 -25.55 3.09
CA PHE A 790 55.15 -25.08 3.12
C PHE A 790 54.98 -23.85 2.25
N PHE A 791 53.86 -23.75 1.55
CA PHE A 791 53.42 -22.53 0.91
C PHE A 791 52.51 -21.76 1.87
N ASP A 792 52.95 -20.58 2.28
CA ASP A 792 52.13 -19.65 3.07
C ASP A 792 51.20 -18.89 2.12
N VAL A 793 49.91 -19.24 2.17
CA VAL A 793 48.89 -18.62 1.33
C VAL A 793 48.65 -17.15 1.70
N LYS A 794 48.93 -16.76 2.94
CA LYS A 794 48.74 -15.38 3.40
C LYS A 794 49.85 -14.47 2.90
N LEU A 795 51.09 -14.95 3.01
CA LEU A 795 52.28 -14.19 2.60
C LEU A 795 52.66 -14.41 1.13
N TRP A 796 52.05 -15.39 0.45
CA TRP A 796 52.40 -15.81 -0.91
C TRP A 796 53.88 -16.21 -1.07
N VAL A 797 54.44 -16.88 -0.05
CA VAL A 797 55.87 -17.27 0.01
C VAL A 797 56.01 -18.74 0.37
N ALA A 798 57.02 -19.41 -0.21
CA ALA A 798 57.44 -20.74 0.22
C ALA A 798 58.39 -20.64 1.42
N VAL A 799 58.08 -21.35 2.48
CA VAL A 799 58.78 -21.32 3.77
C VAL A 799 59.31 -22.71 4.11
N HIS A 800 60.57 -22.78 4.51
CA HIS A 800 61.16 -23.98 5.09
C HIS A 800 60.94 -23.98 6.61
N VAL A 801 60.36 -25.06 7.12
CA VAL A 801 60.24 -25.29 8.57
C VAL A 801 61.31 -26.33 8.94
N ALA A 802 62.37 -25.88 9.61
CA ALA A 802 63.39 -26.78 10.12
C ALA A 802 62.85 -27.55 11.33
N GLN A 803 62.77 -28.88 11.24
CA GLN A 803 62.54 -29.73 12.42
C GLN A 803 63.81 -29.71 13.29
N ALA A 804 63.86 -28.82 14.29
CA ALA A 804 64.87 -28.89 15.33
C ALA A 804 64.39 -29.84 16.45
N PRO A 805 65.28 -30.68 17.02
CA PRO A 805 64.93 -31.53 18.15
C PRO A 805 64.67 -30.67 19.40
N VAL A 806 63.71 -31.13 20.19
CA VAL A 806 63.22 -30.64 21.49
C VAL A 806 64.27 -29.84 22.29
N ALA A 807 64.26 -28.52 22.14
CA ALA A 807 64.69 -27.56 23.16
C ALA A 807 64.09 -26.19 22.83
N SER A 808 63.57 -25.52 23.86
CA SER A 808 62.82 -24.28 23.82
C SER A 808 63.56 -23.10 23.17
N THR A 809 63.60 -23.05 21.84
CA THR A 809 64.01 -21.85 21.09
C THR A 809 63.26 -21.80 19.77
N THR A 810 62.52 -20.70 19.59
CA THR A 810 61.97 -20.16 18.34
C THR A 810 62.19 -20.99 17.07
N VAL A 811 61.11 -21.53 16.48
CA VAL A 811 61.15 -22.02 15.10
C VAL A 811 61.35 -20.82 14.19
N ALA A 812 62.60 -20.56 13.82
CA ALA A 812 62.93 -19.58 12.79
C ALA A 812 62.57 -20.18 11.44
N ALA A 813 61.44 -19.71 10.88
CA ALA A 813 61.13 -19.89 9.48
C ALA A 813 62.06 -19.00 8.65
N GLU A 814 63.04 -19.59 7.97
CA GLU A 814 63.86 -18.85 7.02
C GLU A 814 63.13 -18.79 5.67
N PRO A 815 62.82 -17.59 5.14
CA PRO A 815 62.36 -17.47 3.76
C PRO A 815 63.48 -17.96 2.85
N VAL A 816 63.14 -18.61 1.74
CA VAL A 816 64.13 -19.02 0.73
C VAL A 816 64.80 -17.76 0.18
N ARG A 817 66.00 -17.44 0.69
CA ARG A 817 66.75 -16.25 0.27
C ARG A 817 67.60 -16.60 -0.95
N LEU A 818 67.30 -15.95 -2.08
CA LEU A 818 68.27 -15.83 -3.18
C LEU A 818 69.42 -14.90 -2.72
N PRO A 819 70.70 -15.23 -3.01
CA PRO A 819 71.83 -14.42 -2.57
C PRO A 819 71.73 -13.01 -3.16
N SER A 820 71.69 -11.97 -2.32
CA SER A 820 71.61 -10.57 -2.76
C SER A 820 72.64 -9.69 -2.07
N LEU A 821 73.25 -8.77 -2.84
CA LEU A 821 74.25 -7.81 -2.36
C LEU A 821 73.59 -6.72 -1.47
N PRO A 822 74.31 -6.16 -0.48
CA PRO A 822 73.73 -5.25 0.55
C PRO A 822 73.06 -3.96 0.02
N TRP A 823 73.43 -3.48 -1.18
CA TRP A 823 72.76 -2.34 -1.83
C TRP A 823 71.40 -2.70 -2.42
N HIS A 824 71.20 -3.96 -2.83
CA HIS A 824 69.90 -4.46 -3.29
C HIS A 824 68.89 -4.46 -2.15
N GLY A 825 69.30 -4.78 -0.92
CA GLY A 825 68.40 -4.77 0.23
C GLY A 825 67.78 -3.39 0.52
N ARG A 826 68.56 -2.31 0.36
CA ARG A 826 68.06 -0.93 0.52
C ARG A 826 67.14 -0.52 -0.64
N LEU A 827 67.47 -0.88 -1.88
CA LEU A 827 66.59 -0.65 -3.03
C LEU A 827 65.29 -1.43 -2.94
N VAL A 828 65.32 -2.69 -2.50
CA VAL A 828 64.14 -3.51 -2.28
C VAL A 828 63.28 -2.95 -1.15
N ALA A 829 63.89 -2.41 -0.08
CA ALA A 829 63.14 -1.74 0.98
C ALA A 829 62.45 -0.45 0.51
N VAL A 830 63.14 0.38 -0.27
CA VAL A 830 62.56 1.60 -0.88
C VAL A 830 61.46 1.24 -1.89
N ALA A 831 61.72 0.26 -2.76
CA ALA A 831 60.73 -0.24 -3.71
C ALA A 831 59.51 -0.84 -2.99
N GLY A 832 59.71 -1.57 -1.89
CA GLY A 832 58.64 -2.08 -1.04
C GLY A 832 57.83 -0.98 -0.38
N PHE A 833 58.47 0.09 0.11
CA PHE A 833 57.77 1.26 0.66
C PHE A 833 56.95 1.99 -0.41
N VAL A 834 57.53 2.21 -1.60
CA VAL A 834 56.82 2.79 -2.75
C VAL A 834 55.64 1.91 -3.18
N TYR A 835 55.83 0.58 -3.17
CA TYR A 835 54.76 -0.38 -3.45
C TYR A 835 53.61 -0.27 -2.44
N VAL A 836 53.90 -0.16 -1.15
CA VAL A 836 52.86 0.02 -0.11
C VAL A 836 52.10 1.32 -0.33
N LEU A 837 52.79 2.44 -0.58
CA LEU A 837 52.14 3.73 -0.87
C LEU A 837 51.29 3.67 -2.14
N ALA A 838 51.79 3.03 -3.20
CA ALA A 838 51.06 2.84 -4.45
C ALA A 838 49.83 1.95 -4.25
N ALA A 839 49.96 0.87 -3.48
CA ALA A 839 48.84 -0.02 -3.15
C ALA A 839 47.75 0.71 -2.37
N VAL A 840 48.12 1.46 -1.32
CA VAL A 840 47.16 2.27 -0.54
C VAL A 840 46.48 3.32 -1.42
N SER A 841 47.26 4.05 -2.23
CA SER A 841 46.73 5.07 -3.14
C SER A 841 45.82 4.46 -4.20
N SER A 842 46.17 3.29 -4.74
CA SER A 842 45.35 2.53 -5.69
C SER A 842 44.05 2.06 -5.06
N SER A 843 44.08 1.55 -3.83
CA SER A 843 42.87 1.16 -3.09
C SER A 843 41.97 2.36 -2.83
N TYR A 844 42.54 3.51 -2.44
CA TYR A 844 41.77 4.74 -2.25
C TYR A 844 41.16 5.25 -3.56
N SER A 845 41.94 5.24 -4.66
CA SER A 845 41.46 5.62 -5.99
C SER A 845 40.34 4.69 -6.46
N TYR A 846 40.46 3.38 -6.22
CA TYR A 846 39.41 2.42 -6.52
C TYR A 846 38.12 2.74 -5.76
N LEU A 847 38.21 3.08 -4.47
CA LEU A 847 37.03 3.46 -3.68
C LEU A 847 36.36 4.73 -4.22
N GLN A 848 37.11 5.70 -4.74
CA GLN A 848 36.53 6.89 -5.36
C GLN A 848 35.76 6.56 -6.64
N ILE A 849 36.32 5.70 -7.49
CA ILE A 849 35.65 5.22 -8.72
C ILE A 849 34.41 4.39 -8.36
N ALA A 850 34.54 3.46 -7.42
CA ALA A 850 33.42 2.64 -6.94
C ALA A 850 32.31 3.53 -6.35
N LYS A 851 32.66 4.56 -5.59
CA LYS A 851 31.71 5.53 -5.03
C LYS A 851 30.92 6.26 -6.11
N SER A 852 31.53 6.66 -7.22
CA SER A 852 30.80 7.35 -8.31
C SER A 852 29.92 6.42 -9.15
N THR A 853 30.28 5.13 -9.20
CA THR A 853 29.64 4.17 -10.08
C THR A 853 28.54 3.35 -9.39
N LEU A 854 28.71 3.06 -8.10
CA LEU A 854 27.76 2.30 -7.26
C LEU A 854 26.81 3.22 -6.46
N VAL A 855 26.49 4.41 -6.99
CA VAL A 855 25.55 5.36 -6.35
C VAL A 855 24.10 4.87 -6.44
N ASN A 856 23.79 4.02 -7.41
CA ASN A 856 22.46 3.46 -7.66
C ASN A 856 22.57 1.99 -8.07
N ASP A 857 21.45 1.27 -7.96
CA ASP A 857 21.35 -0.16 -8.28
C ASP A 857 21.57 -0.46 -9.77
N LEU A 858 21.48 0.55 -10.65
CA LEU A 858 21.73 0.43 -12.09
C LEU A 858 23.23 0.47 -12.44
N ILE A 859 24.10 0.79 -11.47
CA ILE A 859 25.54 1.00 -11.69
C ILE A 859 25.78 2.07 -12.78
N TRP A 860 24.92 3.10 -12.81
CA TRP A 860 24.95 4.17 -13.81
C TRP A 860 25.42 5.48 -13.16
N PRO A 861 26.67 5.91 -13.39
CA PRO A 861 27.19 7.17 -12.84
C PRO A 861 26.34 8.37 -13.22
N GLY A 862 25.92 9.16 -12.22
CA GLY A 862 25.17 10.40 -12.43
C GLY A 862 23.68 10.23 -12.79
N PHE A 863 23.15 9.00 -12.76
CA PHE A 863 21.71 8.78 -12.94
C PHE A 863 20.92 9.44 -11.80
N ASN A 864 19.99 10.32 -12.16
CA ASN A 864 19.12 11.00 -11.23
C ASN A 864 17.65 10.91 -11.69
N LEU A 865 16.75 10.68 -10.74
CA LEU A 865 15.30 10.63 -10.97
C LEU A 865 14.74 11.96 -11.49
N SER A 866 15.33 13.09 -11.09
CA SER A 866 14.84 14.41 -11.50
C SER A 866 15.34 14.88 -12.86
N SER A 867 16.32 14.20 -13.48
CA SER A 867 16.90 14.66 -14.75
C SER A 867 17.07 13.52 -15.76
N THR A 868 17.88 12.52 -15.44
CA THR A 868 18.14 11.37 -16.33
C THR A 868 16.87 10.57 -16.58
N HIS A 869 16.12 10.27 -15.51
CA HIS A 869 14.85 9.55 -15.64
C HIS A 869 13.78 10.38 -16.37
N VAL A 870 13.70 11.69 -16.11
CA VAL A 870 12.79 12.61 -16.84
C VAL A 870 13.11 12.66 -18.33
N PHE A 871 14.41 12.75 -18.67
CA PHE A 871 14.87 12.72 -20.05
C PHE A 871 14.49 11.41 -20.75
N LEU A 872 14.77 10.26 -20.11
CA LEU A 872 14.41 8.95 -20.63
C LEU A 872 12.91 8.85 -20.85
N THR A 873 12.12 9.17 -19.83
CA THR A 873 10.66 9.09 -19.90
C THR A 873 10.10 9.97 -21.01
N THR A 874 10.53 11.22 -21.15
CA THR A 874 10.09 12.09 -22.25
C THR A 874 10.53 11.57 -23.63
N CYS A 875 11.71 10.96 -23.73
CA CYS A 875 12.17 10.32 -24.96
C CYS A 875 11.26 9.15 -25.36
N PHE A 876 10.95 8.26 -24.41
CA PHE A 876 10.02 7.15 -24.62
C PHE A 876 8.61 7.64 -24.93
N TRP A 877 8.11 8.68 -24.24
CA TRP A 877 6.82 9.31 -24.53
C TRP A 877 6.71 9.77 -25.98
N GLY A 878 7.73 10.48 -26.47
CA GLY A 878 7.76 10.93 -27.86
C GLY A 878 7.64 9.77 -28.85
N ARG A 879 8.35 8.66 -28.59
CA ARG A 879 8.32 7.48 -29.47
C ARG A 879 6.99 6.72 -29.40
N ILE A 880 6.43 6.54 -28.20
CA ILE A 880 5.11 5.94 -28.01
C ILE A 880 4.03 6.77 -28.72
N ALA A 881 4.08 8.10 -28.58
CA ALA A 881 3.16 9.01 -29.28
C ALA A 881 3.30 8.92 -30.81
N MET A 882 4.51 8.66 -31.32
CA MET A 882 4.78 8.42 -32.74
C MET A 882 4.54 6.96 -33.17
N ASN A 883 3.99 6.10 -32.29
CA ASN A 883 3.77 4.66 -32.52
C ASN A 883 5.04 3.89 -32.97
N GLN A 884 6.22 4.37 -32.58
CA GLN A 884 7.53 3.77 -32.88
C GLN A 884 7.94 2.83 -31.74
N THR A 885 7.17 1.78 -31.50
CA THR A 885 7.33 0.89 -30.34
C THR A 885 8.27 -0.30 -30.58
N ASN A 886 8.62 -0.60 -31.83
CA ASN A 886 9.43 -1.77 -32.21
C ASN A 886 10.70 -1.32 -32.94
N GLY A 887 11.82 -1.20 -32.22
CA GLY A 887 13.14 -1.01 -32.81
C GLY A 887 14.21 -0.63 -31.78
N ASP A 888 15.40 -1.19 -31.92
CA ASP A 888 16.57 -0.78 -31.15
C ASP A 888 16.94 0.66 -31.50
N PHE A 889 17.10 1.53 -30.50
CA PHE A 889 17.58 2.88 -30.71
C PHE A 889 18.69 3.23 -29.71
N LYS A 890 19.62 4.07 -30.15
CA LYS A 890 20.69 4.55 -29.29
C LYS A 890 20.19 5.76 -28.52
N LEU A 891 20.31 5.74 -27.19
CA LEU A 891 19.99 6.89 -26.34
C LEU A 891 20.81 8.13 -26.70
N THR A 892 22.02 7.94 -27.23
CA THR A 892 22.94 8.99 -27.69
C THR A 892 22.64 9.52 -29.09
N ASP A 893 21.53 9.11 -29.73
CA ASP A 893 21.13 9.63 -31.03
C ASP A 893 20.79 11.13 -30.90
N PRO A 894 21.40 12.02 -31.71
CA PRO A 894 21.09 13.44 -31.71
C PRO A 894 19.59 13.75 -31.87
N ALA A 895 18.81 12.86 -32.51
CA ALA A 895 17.37 13.02 -32.65
C ALA A 895 16.60 12.94 -31.32
N ASN A 896 17.20 12.38 -30.25
CA ASN A 896 16.60 12.33 -28.93
C ASN A 896 16.92 13.58 -28.08
N ASN A 897 17.81 14.46 -28.55
CA ASN A 897 18.15 15.69 -27.84
C ASN A 897 16.96 16.65 -27.81
N ARG A 898 16.76 17.34 -26.68
CA ARG A 898 15.66 18.28 -26.49
C ARG A 898 16.18 19.65 -26.05
N ILE A 899 15.45 20.68 -26.41
CA ILE A 899 15.72 22.07 -26.00
C ILE A 899 14.90 22.33 -24.71
N GLY A 900 15.57 22.63 -23.60
CA GLY A 900 14.93 22.94 -22.30
C GLY A 900 15.67 22.30 -21.10
N SER A 901 15.38 22.76 -19.87
CA SER A 901 15.84 22.10 -18.64
C SER A 901 15.00 20.84 -18.37
N THR A 902 15.66 19.77 -17.96
CA THR A 902 15.02 18.53 -17.53
C THR A 902 14.76 18.49 -16.01
N ASP A 903 14.95 19.60 -15.28
CA ASP A 903 14.75 19.70 -13.82
C ASP A 903 13.27 19.75 -13.42
N ALA A 904 12.43 18.90 -14.01
CA ALA A 904 11.03 18.75 -13.60
C ALA A 904 10.92 17.63 -12.56
N SER A 905 10.37 17.93 -11.38
CA SER A 905 10.11 16.92 -10.34
C SER A 905 8.93 15.98 -10.68
N ILE A 906 8.20 16.26 -11.77
CA ILE A 906 6.99 15.55 -12.18
C ILE A 906 6.99 15.42 -13.71
N THR A 907 6.88 14.19 -14.21
CA THR A 907 6.57 13.91 -15.62
C THR A 907 5.10 13.56 -15.75
N SER A 908 4.31 14.45 -16.35
CA SER A 908 2.91 14.16 -16.68
C SER A 908 2.84 13.25 -17.91
N SER A 909 2.40 12.01 -17.73
CA SER A 909 2.00 11.18 -18.86
C SER A 909 0.70 11.72 -19.46
N PRO A 910 0.53 11.75 -20.79
CA PRO A 910 -0.82 11.84 -21.35
C PRO A 910 -1.64 10.65 -20.82
N THR A 911 -2.87 10.92 -20.38
CA THR A 911 -3.78 10.01 -19.64
C THR A 911 -3.98 8.62 -20.26
N HIS A 912 -3.66 8.44 -21.56
CA HIS A 912 -3.89 7.21 -22.30
C HIS A 912 -2.67 6.31 -22.52
N PHE A 913 -1.45 6.75 -22.17
CA PHE A 913 -0.25 6.01 -22.55
C PHE A 913 0.62 5.52 -21.36
N GLY A 914 0.24 5.85 -20.11
CA GLY A 914 0.90 5.42 -18.86
C GLY A 914 1.31 3.93 -18.86
N ALA A 915 0.32 3.06 -19.06
CA ALA A 915 0.51 1.61 -19.04
C ALA A 915 1.43 1.07 -20.16
N ARG A 916 1.48 1.74 -21.34
CA ARG A 916 2.38 1.32 -22.43
C ARG A 916 3.85 1.63 -22.13
N MET A 917 4.12 2.63 -21.31
CA MET A 917 5.48 3.02 -20.94
C MET A 917 6.12 2.01 -19.99
N HIS A 918 5.38 1.54 -18.99
CA HIS A 918 5.88 0.59 -17.98
C HIS A 918 6.22 -0.79 -18.57
N THR A 919 5.66 -1.13 -19.74
CA THR A 919 6.06 -2.34 -20.49
C THR A 919 7.33 -2.17 -21.32
N GLN A 920 7.79 -0.94 -21.56
CA GLN A 920 8.94 -0.64 -22.42
C GLN A 920 10.19 -0.18 -21.65
N LEU A 921 10.02 0.38 -20.46
CA LEU A 921 11.06 0.61 -19.45
C LEU A 921 11.25 -0.65 -18.61
#